data_AF-A0A644SN61-F1
#
_entry.id   AF-A0A644SN61-F1
#
_cell.length_a   1.000
_cell.length_b   1.000
_cell.length_c   1.000
_cell.angle_alpha   90.00
_cell.angle_beta   90.00
_cell.angle_gamma   90.00
#
_symmetry.space_group_name_H-M   'P 1'
#
loop_
_entity.id
_entity.type
_entity.pdbx_description
1 polymer ?
#
loop_
_entity_poly.entity_id
_entity_poly.type
_entity_poly.pdbx_seq_one_letter_code
_entity_poly.pdbx_strand_id
1 'polypeptide(L)'
;MRKLLLTIFTFSFILLYSQNENYNKVWDLLLKNKRTEARNLYEKSLAHLKTKELDALYLDAIINLEEGKLNYDDEFVKNFIAISPNENYFRALFYMPFMMNRIAQNGIDDNFYKKIDLLSNSKFGNDFSVIYYKYYADKLRRENVSAKDNLQKIGAVNKWQFCGVFENLNGSGLDIEYEPETYAKNDKKFNANSNGMVHWYNAKDEDEDIIHFYANENEYGEGIMYAQTFIESPDDRTVLLELGSSSEFKAFLNDVEIVRSSDEYINEIGNYLVKVKLSKGMNRLLLKSELNNSTAIFALFSDEQKNRFTDLKYYNTYQNYQPKTLQEVNPEAKNFPYQDFLAQKIKENPSLISHQIMLAYADIMFNKNEKSRILLEELSKKYPNSSLLGFIWIGYYNNIADNQKALEIIKNIEINDQDYYYNVISKASDKDFLQTGSMDELQKLVEKSKKTKATAFTDLLEMMIEVRKSNISEIITILDKLIADSYNNEKYLKGFAQIYDVQKSNGNGAIQRLEKALEKRDNYELLLTLVDYYIDAKRDEDAKKILKKLSEAYPFINLYREKYAEILIKEKKYEEAMVEINRNLDNFPFSYNNLSTKGVLFGNLNNKEEAANYYKKSLSYNSGNDKVNQYLEDLTKKINDIDRVAVKDLYALAKQRRNTTHKGDLGVTTLLDEYIVNVLEEGGLKKRSSYIYEITSDAGIEELKEYSVNGVVKKAEIVKPNGSIVPAEENYGNIVFTNLAVGDVIILQYDVTERETGRFYKDFNEASYFNGYYPVVESTFTVISPENLKYNIVYNNGNVPFTSKKIEKKTYTTWTLKNLPQLSKEESFSKQYADIATSVNVGTLNSWKEIANWYSDLVKKVTNPDKITIDTFNKIFPKGTSGFTQYEIAQQIYDYIEKNVNYSSVNFRQSGYIPQRPSKTLVTKLGDCKDLSTLFMVLAQQAKISANLVLVSTNDNAKNYLTIPNIGFNHCIVKANLDGKEYFLEMTDKFLPFNSISNTNIRAKALVIGKDKTENENSVIIDLPYQNNLENKIAIKTEVNITEDKKIITAEYQNFGGQKAYYNDLFSESYSDDDRKSRVEEDLGSVLDKVISAQSIKLVSGKDLSSNPLVYEVKFNINEKPQTVGSLKLTQIPILIKPYTKNLIALENRKSEIDYVQYENINQYAEEIIINIPANSKFTEIPENKELTYKKHKYSIKYELISPNKLKITKLANPSWENVSVSEYPEFKKFASEVIQAEEQIIAYK
;
A
#
# COMPACT_ATOMS: atom_id res chain seq x y z
N MET A 1 -74.64 -1.58 -15.29
CA MET A 1 -73.25 -1.20 -15.65
C MET A 1 -72.38 -0.82 -14.45
N ARG A 2 -72.73 0.14 -13.58
CA ARG A 2 -71.88 0.53 -12.43
C ARG A 2 -71.52 -0.61 -11.46
N LYS A 3 -72.45 -1.52 -11.14
CA LYS A 3 -72.16 -2.73 -10.31
C LYS A 3 -71.29 -3.76 -11.05
N LEU A 4 -71.45 -3.93 -12.36
CA LEU A 4 -70.64 -4.86 -13.17
C LEU A 4 -69.20 -4.33 -13.33
N LEU A 5 -69.03 -3.02 -13.51
CA LEU A 5 -67.73 -2.34 -13.51
C LEU A 5 -67.05 -2.40 -12.14
N LEU A 6 -67.79 -2.27 -11.03
CA LEU A 6 -67.23 -2.41 -9.68
C LEU A 6 -66.78 -3.86 -9.39
N THR A 7 -67.55 -4.87 -9.82
CA THR A 7 -67.18 -6.28 -9.64
C THR A 7 -66.01 -6.69 -10.53
N ILE A 8 -65.91 -6.16 -11.75
CA ILE A 8 -64.75 -6.36 -12.62
C ILE A 8 -63.51 -5.65 -12.03
N PHE A 9 -63.66 -4.42 -11.51
CA PHE A 9 -62.55 -3.72 -10.84
C PHE A 9 -62.07 -4.43 -9.56
N THR A 10 -62.97 -4.98 -8.72
CA THR A 10 -62.56 -5.72 -7.53
C THR A 10 -61.97 -7.10 -7.86
N PHE A 11 -62.47 -7.81 -8.88
CA PHE A 11 -61.84 -9.06 -9.33
C PHE A 11 -60.46 -8.84 -9.95
N SER A 12 -60.27 -7.77 -10.74
CA SER A 12 -58.96 -7.41 -11.28
C SER A 12 -57.96 -7.02 -10.19
N PHE A 13 -58.39 -6.31 -9.14
CA PHE A 13 -57.53 -6.01 -7.98
C PHE A 13 -57.17 -7.26 -7.16
N ILE A 14 -58.10 -8.20 -6.96
CA ILE A 14 -57.84 -9.46 -6.23
C ILE A 14 -56.88 -10.37 -7.00
N LEU A 15 -57.02 -10.45 -8.34
CA LEU A 15 -56.12 -11.22 -9.19
C LEU A 15 -54.71 -10.62 -9.22
N LEU A 16 -54.58 -9.29 -9.37
CA LEU A 16 -53.29 -8.59 -9.30
C LEU A 16 -52.62 -8.72 -7.93
N TYR A 17 -53.40 -8.69 -6.85
CA TYR A 17 -52.89 -8.87 -5.48
C TYR A 17 -52.39 -10.30 -5.23
N SER A 18 -53.16 -11.32 -5.65
CA SER A 18 -52.77 -12.74 -5.55
C SER A 18 -51.54 -13.08 -6.40
N GLN A 19 -51.40 -12.46 -7.57
CA GLN A 19 -50.26 -12.65 -8.46
C GLN A 19 -48.97 -12.03 -7.89
N ASN A 20 -49.05 -10.79 -7.37
CA ASN A 20 -47.93 -10.15 -6.65
C ASN A 20 -47.53 -10.93 -5.39
N GLU A 21 -48.49 -11.55 -4.70
CA GLU A 21 -48.22 -12.40 -3.55
C GLU A 21 -47.39 -13.64 -3.93
N ASN A 22 -47.66 -14.26 -5.09
CA ASN A 22 -46.88 -15.40 -5.58
C ASN A 22 -45.45 -15.00 -5.96
N TYR A 23 -45.25 -13.88 -6.67
CA TYR A 23 -43.91 -13.35 -6.95
C TYR A 23 -43.10 -13.13 -5.67
N ASN A 24 -43.69 -12.45 -4.68
CA ASN A 24 -43.04 -12.16 -3.41
C ASN A 24 -42.70 -13.42 -2.62
N LYS A 25 -43.56 -14.46 -2.65
CA LYS A 25 -43.27 -15.76 -2.00
C LYS A 25 -42.09 -16.48 -2.65
N VAL A 26 -41.99 -16.48 -3.99
CA VAL A 26 -40.85 -17.12 -4.67
C VAL A 26 -39.55 -16.38 -4.36
N TRP A 27 -39.55 -15.04 -4.38
CA TRP A 27 -38.39 -14.23 -3.98
C TRP A 27 -37.98 -14.45 -2.52
N ASP A 28 -38.94 -14.51 -1.60
CA ASP A 28 -38.67 -14.77 -0.19
C ASP A 28 -38.03 -16.14 0.04
N LEU A 29 -38.47 -17.18 -0.70
CA LEU A 29 -37.84 -18.50 -0.68
C LEU A 29 -36.41 -18.46 -1.23
N LEU A 30 -36.18 -17.79 -2.36
CA LEU A 30 -34.83 -17.62 -2.92
C LEU A 30 -33.88 -16.91 -1.96
N LEU A 31 -34.30 -15.79 -1.38
CA LEU A 31 -33.49 -15.00 -0.45
C LEU A 31 -33.22 -15.73 0.87
N LYS A 32 -34.02 -16.76 1.20
CA LYS A 32 -33.80 -17.70 2.31
C LYS A 32 -33.05 -18.97 1.88
N ASN A 33 -32.44 -18.99 0.69
CA ASN A 33 -31.70 -20.12 0.10
C ASN A 33 -32.54 -21.38 -0.16
N LYS A 34 -33.88 -21.29 -0.17
CA LYS A 34 -34.80 -22.42 -0.42
C LYS A 34 -35.10 -22.60 -1.92
N ARG A 35 -34.05 -22.82 -2.71
CA ARG A 35 -34.11 -22.82 -4.19
C ARG A 35 -35.07 -23.84 -4.79
N THR A 36 -35.07 -25.08 -4.30
CA THR A 36 -35.99 -26.13 -4.78
C THR A 36 -37.45 -25.79 -4.50
N GLU A 37 -37.76 -25.25 -3.32
CA GLU A 37 -39.12 -24.78 -2.98
C GLU A 37 -39.53 -23.61 -3.89
N ALA A 38 -38.61 -22.66 -4.13
CA ALA A 38 -38.83 -21.52 -5.02
C ALA A 38 -39.11 -21.97 -6.47
N ARG A 39 -38.30 -22.90 -7.00
CA ARG A 39 -38.49 -23.51 -8.34
C ARG A 39 -39.85 -24.19 -8.44
N ASN A 40 -40.20 -25.04 -7.47
CA ASN A 40 -41.48 -25.76 -7.48
C ASN A 40 -42.68 -24.80 -7.43
N LEU A 41 -42.61 -23.74 -6.63
CA LEU A 41 -43.65 -22.72 -6.56
C LEU A 41 -43.74 -21.92 -7.86
N TYR A 42 -42.60 -21.55 -8.46
CA TYR A 42 -42.55 -20.86 -9.74
C TYR A 42 -43.19 -21.69 -10.86
N GLU A 43 -42.82 -22.96 -11.01
CA GLU A 43 -43.40 -23.85 -12.03
C GLU A 43 -44.92 -23.98 -11.88
N LYS A 44 -45.39 -24.10 -10.63
CA LYS A 44 -46.82 -24.25 -10.34
C LYS A 44 -47.63 -22.98 -10.61
N SER A 45 -47.09 -21.80 -10.31
CA SER A 45 -47.87 -20.56 -10.20
C SER A 45 -47.54 -19.48 -11.23
N LEU A 46 -46.34 -19.47 -11.80
CA LEU A 46 -45.84 -18.36 -12.62
C LEU A 46 -45.25 -18.79 -13.98
N ALA A 47 -44.82 -20.05 -14.16
CA ALA A 47 -44.14 -20.48 -15.40
C ALA A 47 -44.95 -20.25 -16.69
N HIS A 48 -46.29 -20.35 -16.63
CA HIS A 48 -47.18 -20.07 -17.77
C HIS A 48 -47.17 -18.59 -18.22
N LEU A 49 -46.62 -17.69 -17.42
CA LEU A 49 -46.49 -16.26 -17.69
C LEU A 49 -45.13 -15.89 -18.28
N LYS A 50 -44.16 -16.80 -18.32
CA LYS A 50 -42.77 -16.51 -18.74
C LYS A 50 -42.64 -15.94 -20.17
N THR A 51 -43.61 -16.21 -21.04
CA THR A 51 -43.68 -15.69 -22.42
C THR A 51 -44.64 -14.51 -22.57
N LYS A 52 -45.15 -13.96 -21.46
CA LYS A 52 -46.16 -12.89 -21.43
C LYS A 52 -45.76 -11.73 -20.50
N GLU A 53 -45.08 -12.02 -19.40
CA GLU A 53 -44.72 -11.06 -18.35
C GLU A 53 -43.20 -11.06 -18.11
N LEU A 54 -42.60 -9.87 -18.08
CA LEU A 54 -41.15 -9.70 -17.89
C LEU A 54 -40.69 -10.18 -16.50
N ASP A 55 -41.46 -9.91 -15.45
CA ASP A 55 -41.12 -10.34 -14.08
C ASP A 55 -41.03 -11.87 -13.96
N ALA A 56 -41.95 -12.62 -14.60
CA ALA A 56 -41.88 -14.08 -14.64
C ALA A 56 -40.64 -14.57 -15.41
N LEU A 57 -40.37 -14.00 -16.59
CA LEU A 57 -39.20 -14.34 -17.39
C LEU A 57 -37.89 -14.09 -16.63
N TYR A 58 -37.76 -12.92 -15.99
CA TYR A 58 -36.60 -12.55 -15.20
C TYR A 58 -36.43 -13.46 -13.97
N LEU A 59 -37.52 -13.73 -13.24
CA LEU A 59 -37.48 -14.60 -12.08
C LEU A 59 -37.07 -16.04 -12.44
N ASP A 60 -37.54 -16.59 -13.56
CA ASP A 60 -37.09 -17.90 -14.05
C ASP A 60 -35.58 -17.93 -14.30
N ALA A 61 -35.05 -16.88 -14.92
CA ALA A 61 -33.64 -16.77 -15.24
C ALA A 61 -32.78 -16.64 -13.98
N ILE A 62 -33.25 -15.89 -12.97
CA ILE A 62 -32.59 -15.78 -11.66
C ILE A 62 -32.63 -17.10 -10.90
N ILE A 63 -33.74 -17.83 -10.88
CA ILE A 63 -33.79 -19.16 -10.25
C ILE A 63 -32.78 -20.09 -10.93
N ASN A 64 -32.72 -20.08 -12.27
CA ASN A 64 -31.73 -20.87 -13.01
C ASN A 64 -30.29 -20.47 -12.67
N LEU A 65 -30.00 -19.16 -12.53
CA LEU A 65 -28.68 -18.66 -12.16
C LEU A 65 -28.31 -19.12 -10.74
N GLU A 66 -29.24 -19.03 -9.79
CA GLU A 66 -29.09 -19.49 -8.40
C GLU A 66 -28.96 -21.02 -8.28
N GLU A 67 -29.49 -21.77 -9.25
CA GLU A 67 -29.28 -23.22 -9.38
C GLU A 67 -27.92 -23.54 -10.04
N GLY A 68 -27.17 -22.54 -10.52
CA GLY A 68 -25.83 -22.66 -11.09
C GLY A 68 -25.76 -22.67 -12.62
N LYS A 69 -26.84 -22.34 -13.34
CA LYS A 69 -26.81 -22.25 -14.81
C LYS A 69 -26.02 -21.00 -15.22
N LEU A 70 -24.86 -21.18 -15.84
CA LEU A 70 -24.01 -20.07 -16.30
C LEU A 70 -24.00 -19.89 -17.81
N ASN A 71 -24.23 -20.96 -18.56
CA ASN A 71 -24.31 -20.94 -20.02
C ASN A 71 -25.78 -20.90 -20.44
N TYR A 72 -26.12 -19.93 -21.28
CA TYR A 72 -27.48 -19.72 -21.78
C TYR A 72 -27.48 -19.62 -23.30
N ASP A 73 -28.44 -20.29 -23.90
CA ASP A 73 -28.79 -20.13 -25.32
C ASP A 73 -29.51 -18.79 -25.58
N ASP A 74 -30.12 -18.65 -26.75
CA ASP A 74 -30.80 -17.43 -27.18
C ASP A 74 -32.30 -17.38 -26.79
N GLU A 75 -32.83 -18.34 -26.03
CA GLU A 75 -34.26 -18.41 -25.68
C GLU A 75 -34.71 -17.21 -24.85
N PHE A 76 -33.93 -16.85 -23.82
CA PHE A 76 -34.25 -15.70 -22.97
C PHE A 76 -34.31 -14.40 -23.80
N VAL A 77 -33.32 -14.17 -24.66
CA VAL A 77 -33.24 -12.97 -25.51
C VAL A 77 -34.44 -12.90 -26.47
N LYS A 78 -34.84 -14.01 -27.09
CA LYS A 78 -36.04 -14.07 -27.96
C LYS A 78 -37.30 -13.70 -27.20
N ASN A 79 -37.52 -14.31 -26.04
CA ASN A 79 -38.70 -14.02 -25.20
C ASN A 79 -38.68 -12.57 -24.70
N PHE A 80 -37.51 -12.07 -24.28
CA PHE A 80 -37.33 -10.70 -23.83
C PHE A 80 -37.68 -9.69 -24.93
N ILE A 81 -37.21 -9.89 -26.17
CA ILE A 81 -37.54 -9.02 -27.31
C ILE A 81 -39.06 -8.99 -27.56
N ALA A 82 -39.71 -10.15 -27.47
CA ALA A 82 -41.14 -10.30 -27.73
C ALA A 82 -42.02 -9.57 -26.69
N ILE A 83 -41.63 -9.58 -25.41
CA ILE A 83 -42.50 -9.09 -24.31
C ILE A 83 -42.02 -7.80 -23.63
N SER A 84 -40.74 -7.44 -23.71
CA SER A 84 -40.19 -6.31 -22.95
C SER A 84 -40.69 -4.97 -23.50
N PRO A 85 -41.35 -4.12 -22.71
CA PRO A 85 -41.96 -2.90 -23.23
C PRO A 85 -41.00 -1.70 -23.28
N ASN A 86 -39.82 -1.76 -22.66
CA ASN A 86 -38.99 -0.58 -22.37
C ASN A 86 -37.47 -0.85 -22.45
N GLU A 87 -36.71 0.08 -23.04
CA GLU A 87 -35.24 0.01 -23.17
C GLU A 87 -34.49 0.00 -21.83
N ASN A 88 -35.08 0.54 -20.76
CA ASN A 88 -34.43 0.62 -19.46
C ASN A 88 -34.26 -0.76 -18.80
N TYR A 89 -35.23 -1.66 -19.00
CA TYR A 89 -35.08 -3.07 -18.56
C TYR A 89 -33.97 -3.77 -19.35
N PHE A 90 -33.85 -3.47 -20.65
CA PHE A 90 -32.80 -4.05 -21.49
C PHE A 90 -31.42 -3.64 -20.98
N ARG A 91 -31.22 -2.35 -20.73
CA ARG A 91 -29.95 -1.83 -20.23
C ARG A 91 -29.58 -2.38 -18.85
N ALA A 92 -30.55 -2.49 -17.94
CA ALA A 92 -30.33 -3.07 -16.60
C ALA A 92 -29.92 -4.55 -16.63
N LEU A 93 -30.36 -5.31 -17.63
CA LEU A 93 -30.09 -6.75 -17.75
C LEU A 93 -28.97 -7.10 -18.72
N PHE A 94 -28.38 -6.11 -19.41
CA PHE A 94 -27.51 -6.34 -20.58
C PHE A 94 -26.36 -7.31 -20.30
N TYR A 95 -25.65 -7.13 -19.18
CA TYR A 95 -24.49 -7.94 -18.79
C TYR A 95 -24.84 -9.23 -18.02
N MET A 96 -26.11 -9.54 -17.81
CA MET A 96 -26.49 -10.81 -17.17
C MET A 96 -26.10 -12.00 -18.06
N PRO A 97 -25.73 -13.17 -17.49
CA PRO A 97 -25.33 -14.36 -18.26
C PRO A 97 -26.40 -14.86 -19.25
N PHE A 98 -27.68 -14.68 -18.91
CA PHE A 98 -28.82 -15.02 -19.76
C PHE A 98 -29.14 -13.98 -20.85
N MET A 99 -28.48 -12.82 -20.82
CA MET A 99 -28.47 -11.81 -21.87
C MET A 99 -27.16 -11.88 -22.66
N MET A 100 -26.37 -10.80 -22.74
CA MET A 100 -25.15 -10.73 -23.56
C MET A 100 -23.88 -11.18 -22.85
N ASN A 101 -23.87 -11.20 -21.51
CA ASN A 101 -22.67 -11.41 -20.70
C ASN A 101 -21.58 -10.35 -20.95
N ARG A 102 -20.51 -10.37 -20.16
CA ARG A 102 -19.38 -9.44 -20.32
C ARG A 102 -18.22 -10.12 -21.03
N ILE A 103 -17.87 -9.64 -22.24
CA ILE A 103 -16.89 -10.29 -23.12
C ILE A 103 -15.53 -10.48 -22.41
N ALA A 104 -15.02 -9.45 -21.74
CA ALA A 104 -13.73 -9.51 -21.04
C ALA A 104 -13.69 -10.58 -19.93
N GLN A 105 -14.81 -10.81 -19.24
CA GLN A 105 -14.88 -11.76 -18.13
C GLN A 105 -15.21 -13.19 -18.62
N ASN A 106 -16.16 -13.32 -19.55
CA ASN A 106 -16.75 -14.61 -19.92
C ASN A 106 -16.24 -15.17 -21.26
N GLY A 107 -15.53 -14.38 -22.07
CA GLY A 107 -15.15 -14.76 -23.43
C GLY A 107 -16.33 -14.68 -24.42
N ILE A 108 -16.13 -15.28 -25.59
CA ILE A 108 -17.10 -15.34 -26.69
C ILE A 108 -17.44 -16.80 -26.98
N ASP A 109 -18.72 -17.08 -27.22
CA ASP A 109 -19.23 -18.40 -27.60
C ASP A 109 -20.15 -18.31 -28.83
N ASP A 110 -20.59 -19.45 -29.37
CA ASP A 110 -21.45 -19.48 -30.55
C ASP A 110 -22.84 -18.84 -30.32
N ASN A 111 -23.30 -18.72 -29.07
CA ASN A 111 -24.57 -18.08 -28.75
C ASN A 111 -24.47 -16.57 -28.60
N PHE A 112 -23.34 -16.02 -28.16
CA PHE A 112 -23.07 -14.57 -28.19
C PHE A 112 -23.42 -13.98 -29.56
N TYR A 113 -22.91 -14.64 -30.59
CA TYR A 113 -23.12 -14.35 -32.00
C TYR A 113 -24.60 -14.38 -32.42
N LYS A 114 -25.35 -15.40 -32.00
CA LYS A 114 -26.80 -15.48 -32.28
C LYS A 114 -27.58 -14.39 -31.55
N LYS A 115 -27.26 -14.16 -30.27
CA LYS A 115 -27.93 -13.18 -29.42
C LYS A 115 -27.74 -11.76 -29.94
N ILE A 116 -26.53 -11.40 -30.36
CA ILE A 116 -26.26 -10.06 -30.91
C ILE A 116 -26.94 -9.83 -32.26
N ASP A 117 -27.01 -10.86 -33.11
CA ASP A 117 -27.76 -10.79 -34.38
C ASP A 117 -29.27 -10.63 -34.13
N LEU A 118 -29.83 -11.30 -33.11
CA LEU A 118 -31.23 -11.11 -32.71
C LEU A 118 -31.50 -9.70 -32.19
N LEU A 119 -30.64 -9.19 -31.31
CA LEU A 119 -30.80 -7.85 -30.72
C LEU A 119 -30.65 -6.74 -31.77
N SER A 120 -29.66 -6.84 -32.66
CA SER A 120 -29.43 -5.85 -33.72
C SER A 120 -30.58 -5.77 -34.72
N ASN A 121 -31.31 -6.87 -34.94
CA ASN A 121 -32.52 -6.91 -35.79
C ASN A 121 -33.83 -6.62 -35.03
N SER A 122 -33.75 -6.22 -33.77
CA SER A 122 -34.92 -5.92 -32.92
C SER A 122 -35.12 -4.42 -32.72
N LYS A 123 -36.14 -4.03 -31.93
CA LYS A 123 -36.34 -2.65 -31.48
C LYS A 123 -35.19 -2.07 -30.65
N PHE A 124 -34.28 -2.91 -30.14
CA PHE A 124 -33.08 -2.50 -29.42
C PHE A 124 -31.86 -2.31 -30.34
N GLY A 125 -32.00 -2.48 -31.66
CA GLY A 125 -30.89 -2.42 -32.62
C GLY A 125 -30.17 -1.08 -32.71
N ASN A 126 -30.82 0.00 -32.24
CA ASN A 126 -30.22 1.34 -32.16
C ASN A 126 -29.61 1.65 -30.78
N ASP A 127 -29.70 0.74 -29.80
CA ASP A 127 -29.02 0.92 -28.52
C ASP A 127 -27.50 0.83 -28.72
N PHE A 128 -26.77 1.72 -28.06
CA PHE A 128 -25.31 1.81 -28.17
C PHE A 128 -24.61 0.47 -27.90
N SER A 129 -24.98 -0.23 -26.83
CA SER A 129 -24.33 -1.48 -26.44
C SER A 129 -24.54 -2.57 -27.47
N VAL A 130 -25.71 -2.58 -28.12
CA VAL A 130 -26.03 -3.50 -29.23
C VAL A 130 -25.20 -3.16 -30.47
N ILE A 131 -25.15 -1.88 -30.87
CA ILE A 131 -24.36 -1.47 -32.04
C ILE A 131 -22.89 -1.79 -31.83
N TYR A 132 -22.33 -1.52 -30.64
CA TYR A 132 -20.93 -1.80 -30.34
C TYR A 132 -20.62 -3.30 -30.33
N TYR A 133 -21.42 -4.11 -29.63
CA TYR A 133 -21.21 -5.56 -29.62
C TYR A 133 -21.39 -6.17 -31.01
N LYS A 134 -22.28 -5.62 -31.84
CA LYS A 134 -22.48 -6.04 -33.23
C LYS A 134 -21.29 -5.64 -34.11
N TYR A 135 -20.78 -4.42 -33.98
CA TYR A 135 -19.54 -3.99 -34.64
C TYR A 135 -18.38 -4.95 -34.31
N TYR A 136 -18.18 -5.24 -33.02
CA TYR A 136 -17.12 -6.13 -32.57
C TYR A 136 -17.32 -7.55 -33.12
N ALA A 137 -18.53 -8.11 -33.02
CA ALA A 137 -18.85 -9.43 -33.57
C ALA A 137 -18.58 -9.53 -35.08
N ASP A 138 -18.99 -8.52 -35.86
CA ASP A 138 -18.84 -8.48 -37.31
C ASP A 138 -17.37 -8.32 -37.72
N LYS A 139 -16.60 -7.54 -36.96
CA LYS A 139 -15.14 -7.43 -37.12
C LYS A 139 -14.46 -8.79 -36.96
N LEU A 140 -14.81 -9.55 -35.91
CA LEU A 140 -14.30 -10.90 -35.70
C LEU A 140 -14.74 -11.87 -36.81
N ARG A 141 -15.97 -11.76 -37.33
CA ARG A 141 -16.47 -12.58 -38.45
C ARG A 141 -15.93 -12.18 -39.83
N ARG A 142 -15.05 -11.17 -39.92
CA ARG A 142 -14.52 -10.62 -41.18
C ARG A 142 -15.60 -9.96 -42.06
N GLU A 143 -16.71 -9.53 -41.46
CA GLU A 143 -17.81 -8.83 -42.11
C GLU A 143 -17.53 -7.31 -42.15
N ASN A 144 -16.42 -6.91 -42.75
CA ASN A 144 -15.85 -5.55 -42.66
C ASN A 144 -16.82 -4.42 -43.04
N VAL A 145 -17.73 -4.66 -43.99
CA VAL A 145 -18.76 -3.67 -44.39
C VAL A 145 -19.76 -3.44 -43.25
N SER A 146 -20.33 -4.52 -42.71
CA SER A 146 -21.29 -4.43 -41.60
C SER A 146 -20.64 -3.84 -40.34
N ALA A 147 -19.40 -4.25 -40.04
CA ALA A 147 -18.63 -3.67 -38.95
C ALA A 147 -18.48 -2.15 -39.11
N LYS A 148 -18.05 -1.68 -40.29
CA LYS A 148 -17.87 -0.25 -40.58
C LYS A 148 -19.19 0.53 -40.51
N ASP A 149 -20.29 -0.03 -41.01
CA ASP A 149 -21.60 0.60 -40.95
C ASP A 149 -22.08 0.76 -39.50
N ASN A 150 -21.87 -0.25 -38.66
CA ASN A 150 -22.21 -0.18 -37.24
C ASN A 150 -21.31 0.81 -36.49
N LEU A 151 -20.01 0.84 -36.79
CA LEU A 151 -19.07 1.83 -36.23
C LEU A 151 -19.54 3.27 -36.51
N GLN A 152 -19.98 3.55 -37.75
CA GLN A 152 -20.46 4.88 -38.14
C GLN A 152 -21.73 5.32 -37.41
N LYS A 153 -22.64 4.38 -37.09
CA LYS A 153 -23.88 4.68 -36.35
C LYS A 153 -23.63 5.18 -34.92
N ILE A 154 -22.47 4.87 -34.34
CA ILE A 154 -22.17 5.19 -32.94
C ILE A 154 -21.90 6.69 -32.76
N GLY A 155 -21.14 7.30 -33.68
CA GLY A 155 -20.79 8.73 -33.64
C GLY A 155 -19.85 9.13 -32.49
N ALA A 156 -18.96 8.23 -32.05
CA ALA A 156 -18.00 8.51 -30.99
C ALA A 156 -16.89 9.48 -31.44
N VAL A 157 -16.24 10.12 -30.47
CA VAL A 157 -15.05 10.93 -30.70
C VAL A 157 -13.90 10.00 -31.12
N ASN A 158 -13.41 10.16 -32.35
CA ASN A 158 -12.37 9.31 -32.93
C ASN A 158 -11.05 10.07 -33.26
N LYS A 159 -10.97 11.36 -32.95
CA LYS A 159 -9.77 12.18 -33.17
C LYS A 159 -9.20 12.62 -31.84
N TRP A 160 -8.14 11.96 -31.40
CA TRP A 160 -7.46 12.22 -30.13
C TRP A 160 -5.98 12.57 -30.33
N GLN A 161 -5.51 13.51 -29.51
CA GLN A 161 -4.09 13.78 -29.29
C GLN A 161 -3.74 13.33 -27.87
N PHE A 162 -2.60 12.68 -27.69
CA PHE A 162 -2.23 12.06 -26.41
C PHE A 162 -1.02 12.72 -25.78
N CYS A 163 -0.93 12.68 -24.46
CA CYS A 163 0.26 13.10 -23.73
C CYS A 163 0.42 12.29 -22.44
N GLY A 164 1.63 11.77 -22.22
CA GLY A 164 1.97 10.90 -21.10
C GLY A 164 3.09 9.95 -21.48
N VAL A 165 3.50 9.03 -20.61
CA VAL A 165 2.87 8.67 -19.33
C VAL A 165 3.45 9.48 -18.16
N PHE A 166 2.63 10.27 -17.48
CA PHE A 166 3.05 10.98 -16.25
C PHE A 166 3.03 10.06 -15.04
N GLU A 167 3.80 10.41 -14.01
CA GLU A 167 3.86 9.65 -12.76
C GLU A 167 2.47 9.57 -12.08
N ASN A 168 2.13 8.41 -11.52
CA ASN A 168 0.95 8.23 -10.68
C ASN A 168 1.35 7.62 -9.33
N LEU A 169 1.84 8.45 -8.41
CA LEU A 169 2.21 7.99 -7.07
C LEU A 169 0.96 7.55 -6.29
N ASN A 170 0.75 6.24 -6.13
CA ASN A 170 -0.33 5.68 -5.32
C ASN A 170 -1.74 6.20 -5.71
N GLY A 171 -1.99 6.35 -7.02
CA GLY A 171 -3.26 6.87 -7.53
C GLY A 171 -3.49 8.38 -7.30
N SER A 172 -2.53 9.11 -6.73
CA SER A 172 -2.67 10.56 -6.49
C SER A 172 -2.55 11.39 -7.77
N GLY A 173 -2.07 10.81 -8.87
CA GLY A 173 -1.79 11.52 -10.12
C GLY A 173 -3.00 12.22 -10.72
N LEU A 174 -4.23 11.73 -10.49
CA LEU A 174 -5.45 12.44 -10.87
C LEU A 174 -5.63 13.78 -10.15
N ASP A 175 -5.12 13.90 -8.94
CA ASP A 175 -5.20 15.10 -8.09
C ASP A 175 -3.98 16.02 -8.17
N ILE A 176 -2.98 15.63 -8.95
CA ILE A 176 -1.81 16.43 -9.28
C ILE A 176 -2.05 17.11 -10.62
N GLU A 177 -2.10 18.43 -10.65
CA GLU A 177 -2.15 19.17 -11.92
C GLU A 177 -0.82 18.98 -12.67
N TYR A 178 -0.88 18.40 -13.87
CA TYR A 178 0.25 18.41 -14.80
C TYR A 178 0.00 19.45 -15.90
N GLU A 179 1.08 20.02 -16.42
CA GLU A 179 1.01 21.09 -17.44
C GLU A 179 0.08 20.83 -18.64
N PRO A 180 -0.13 19.61 -19.15
CA PRO A 180 -1.10 19.35 -20.22
C PRO A 180 -2.55 19.75 -19.89
N GLU A 181 -2.92 19.86 -18.61
CA GLU A 181 -4.26 20.33 -18.19
C GLU A 181 -4.51 21.76 -18.68
N THR A 182 -3.56 22.65 -18.44
CA THR A 182 -3.67 24.08 -18.75
C THR A 182 -2.95 24.48 -20.04
N TYR A 183 -2.10 23.61 -20.61
CA TYR A 183 -1.31 23.89 -21.82
C TYR A 183 -1.58 22.90 -22.96
N ALA A 184 -2.49 23.29 -23.86
CA ALA A 184 -2.99 22.43 -24.94
C ALA A 184 -2.08 22.30 -26.18
N LYS A 185 -1.04 23.14 -26.33
CA LYS A 185 -0.21 23.20 -27.55
C LYS A 185 0.90 22.15 -27.55
N ASN A 186 1.22 21.63 -28.73
CA ASN A 186 2.35 20.72 -28.96
C ASN A 186 3.62 21.44 -29.44
N ASP A 187 4.08 22.44 -28.69
CA ASP A 187 5.27 23.25 -29.03
C ASP A 187 6.36 23.23 -27.95
N LYS A 188 6.17 22.45 -26.88
CA LYS A 188 7.14 22.23 -25.81
C LYS A 188 7.05 20.82 -25.22
N LYS A 189 8.04 20.45 -24.41
CA LYS A 189 8.06 19.20 -23.64
C LYS A 189 7.62 19.43 -22.19
N PHE A 190 7.05 18.40 -21.58
CA PHE A 190 6.61 18.34 -20.20
C PHE A 190 7.45 17.32 -19.42
N ASN A 191 7.71 17.60 -18.15
CA ASN A 191 8.45 16.69 -17.28
C ASN A 191 7.51 15.63 -16.68
N ALA A 192 7.76 14.36 -16.98
CA ALA A 192 7.06 13.20 -16.42
C ALA A 192 7.91 12.47 -15.35
N ASN A 193 8.88 13.15 -14.75
CA ASN A 193 9.80 12.65 -13.73
C ASN A 193 10.62 11.44 -14.21
N SER A 194 10.54 10.29 -13.55
CA SER A 194 11.26 9.07 -13.95
C SER A 194 10.83 8.54 -15.32
N ASN A 195 9.64 8.94 -15.79
CA ASN A 195 9.12 8.59 -17.11
C ASN A 195 9.58 9.57 -18.20
N GLY A 196 10.61 10.37 -17.93
CA GLY A 196 11.28 11.20 -18.94
C GLY A 196 10.55 12.49 -19.34
N MET A 197 10.95 13.05 -20.48
CA MET A 197 10.35 14.28 -21.03
C MET A 197 9.38 13.91 -22.16
N VAL A 198 8.09 14.16 -21.95
CA VAL A 198 7.01 13.83 -22.89
C VAL A 198 6.49 15.08 -23.58
N HIS A 199 5.70 14.93 -24.64
CA HIS A 199 4.96 16.03 -25.28
C HIS A 199 3.67 15.48 -25.87
N TRP A 200 2.81 16.35 -26.38
CA TRP A 200 1.63 15.91 -27.12
C TRP A 200 2.07 15.14 -28.37
N TYR A 201 1.45 14.01 -28.67
CA TYR A 201 1.72 13.25 -29.88
C TYR A 201 0.42 12.80 -30.53
N ASN A 202 0.52 12.57 -31.84
CA ASN A 202 -0.51 11.95 -32.63
C ASN A 202 0.04 10.61 -33.09
N ALA A 203 -0.66 9.53 -32.75
CA ALA A 203 -0.31 8.23 -33.29
C ALA A 203 -0.37 8.28 -34.82
N LYS A 204 0.67 7.73 -35.47
CA LYS A 204 0.76 7.71 -36.92
C LYS A 204 -0.36 6.90 -37.55
N ASP A 205 -0.62 5.73 -36.99
CA ASP A 205 -1.76 4.89 -37.32
C ASP A 205 -2.87 5.17 -36.30
N GLU A 206 -3.99 5.77 -36.72
CA GLU A 206 -5.11 6.05 -35.83
C GLU A 206 -5.81 4.75 -35.41
N ASP A 207 -6.25 4.68 -34.17
CA ASP A 207 -7.14 3.61 -33.73
C ASP A 207 -8.51 3.80 -34.37
N GLU A 208 -8.90 2.88 -35.25
CA GLU A 208 -10.20 2.91 -35.93
C GLU A 208 -11.36 2.43 -35.03
N ASP A 209 -11.08 2.01 -33.79
CA ASP A 209 -12.12 1.69 -32.82
C ASP A 209 -12.75 2.94 -32.18
N ILE A 210 -13.94 2.79 -31.59
CA ILE A 210 -14.60 3.88 -30.83
C ILE A 210 -14.04 4.05 -29.43
N ILE A 211 -13.36 3.03 -28.94
CA ILE A 211 -12.76 2.97 -27.61
C ILE A 211 -11.27 2.96 -27.83
N HIS A 212 -10.61 4.01 -27.34
CA HIS A 212 -9.18 4.11 -27.48
C HIS A 212 -8.51 3.42 -26.29
N PHE A 213 -7.75 2.36 -26.57
CA PHE A 213 -6.94 1.67 -25.56
C PHE A 213 -5.54 2.27 -25.50
N TYR A 214 -5.03 2.52 -24.29
CA TYR A 214 -3.63 2.93 -24.10
C TYR A 214 -2.65 1.74 -24.18
N ALA A 215 -2.82 0.91 -25.21
CA ALA A 215 -2.15 -0.38 -25.32
C ALA A 215 -0.62 -0.24 -25.44
N ASN A 216 -0.14 0.84 -26.06
CA ASN A 216 1.28 1.08 -26.28
C ASN A 216 1.95 1.69 -25.04
N GLU A 217 1.20 2.50 -24.32
CA GLU A 217 1.63 3.25 -23.14
C GLU A 217 1.72 2.35 -21.90
N ASN A 218 1.02 1.21 -21.91
CA ASN A 218 1.01 0.21 -20.84
C ASN A 218 2.39 -0.32 -20.42
N GLU A 219 3.44 -0.14 -21.23
CA GLU A 219 4.81 -0.49 -20.78
C GLU A 219 5.22 0.27 -19.51
N TYR A 220 4.66 1.45 -19.23
CA TYR A 220 4.93 2.21 -18.01
C TYR A 220 4.18 1.68 -16.77
N GLY A 221 3.25 0.74 -16.93
CA GLY A 221 2.41 0.24 -15.84
C GLY A 221 1.42 1.30 -15.36
N GLU A 222 1.49 1.65 -14.07
CA GLU A 222 0.63 2.69 -13.49
C GLU A 222 1.14 4.11 -13.83
N GLY A 223 0.23 4.98 -14.28
CA GLY A 223 0.59 6.34 -14.68
C GLY A 223 -0.60 7.24 -14.93
N ILE A 224 -0.37 8.45 -15.42
CA ILE A 224 -1.42 9.38 -15.86
C ILE A 224 -1.27 9.65 -17.35
N MET A 225 -2.38 9.47 -18.06
CA MET A 225 -2.51 9.76 -19.48
C MET A 225 -3.48 10.90 -19.70
N TYR A 226 -3.14 11.76 -20.65
CA TYR A 226 -4.03 12.78 -21.19
C TYR A 226 -4.44 12.45 -22.60
N ALA A 227 -5.71 12.65 -22.92
CA ALA A 227 -6.24 12.63 -24.27
C ALA A 227 -7.07 13.89 -24.51
N GLN A 228 -6.74 14.65 -25.56
CA GLN A 228 -7.51 15.84 -25.93
C GLN A 228 -8.06 15.75 -27.35
N THR A 229 -9.22 16.36 -27.56
CA THR A 229 -9.82 16.58 -28.87
C THR A 229 -10.34 18.02 -28.96
N PHE A 230 -10.40 18.56 -30.17
CA PHE A 230 -10.98 19.86 -30.44
C PHE A 230 -12.23 19.70 -31.30
N ILE A 231 -13.33 20.32 -30.88
CA ILE A 231 -14.67 20.09 -31.39
C ILE A 231 -15.19 21.40 -31.98
N GLU A 232 -15.41 21.45 -33.29
CA GLU A 232 -16.11 22.56 -33.94
C GLU A 232 -17.62 22.33 -33.86
N SER A 233 -18.32 23.24 -33.18
CA SER A 233 -19.78 23.28 -33.13
C SER A 233 -20.33 24.42 -33.99
N PRO A 234 -21.35 24.19 -34.83
CA PRO A 234 -21.87 25.23 -35.73
C PRO A 234 -22.68 26.33 -35.02
N ASP A 235 -23.15 26.09 -33.80
CA ASP A 235 -24.01 26.95 -32.98
C ASP A 235 -23.89 26.60 -31.48
N ASP A 236 -24.42 27.47 -30.62
CA ASP A 236 -24.49 27.20 -29.19
C ASP A 236 -25.60 26.18 -28.92
N ARG A 237 -25.27 25.04 -28.31
CA ARG A 237 -26.25 23.98 -28.04
C ARG A 237 -25.98 23.25 -26.74
N THR A 238 -27.06 22.75 -26.15
CA THR A 238 -27.00 21.87 -24.98
C THR A 238 -26.89 20.43 -25.45
N VAL A 239 -25.93 19.69 -24.91
CA VAL A 239 -25.62 18.32 -25.33
C VAL A 239 -25.52 17.41 -24.11
N LEU A 240 -25.83 16.14 -24.31
CA LEU A 240 -25.47 15.06 -23.41
C LEU A 240 -24.13 14.48 -23.85
N LEU A 241 -23.13 14.57 -22.98
CA LEU A 241 -21.82 13.97 -23.14
C LEU A 241 -21.78 12.67 -22.34
N GLU A 242 -21.70 11.54 -23.05
CA GLU A 242 -21.53 10.21 -22.47
C GLU A 242 -20.04 9.86 -22.50
N LEU A 243 -19.47 9.57 -21.32
CA LEU A 243 -18.04 9.37 -21.09
C LEU A 243 -17.83 8.03 -20.40
N GLY A 244 -16.68 7.42 -20.65
CA GLY A 244 -16.24 6.26 -19.90
C GLY A 244 -14.73 6.10 -19.96
N SER A 245 -14.20 5.43 -18.95
CA SER A 245 -12.86 4.88 -18.94
C SER A 245 -12.89 3.57 -18.17
N SER A 246 -11.95 2.66 -18.39
CA SER A 246 -11.78 1.45 -17.57
C SER A 246 -10.92 1.67 -16.31
N SER A 247 -10.54 2.93 -16.05
CA SER A 247 -9.82 3.37 -14.86
C SER A 247 -10.45 4.66 -14.31
N GLU A 248 -9.92 5.21 -13.20
CA GLU A 248 -10.34 6.53 -12.72
C GLU A 248 -9.94 7.63 -13.72
N PHE A 249 -10.80 8.64 -13.88
CA PHE A 249 -10.54 9.75 -14.80
C PHE A 249 -11.21 11.07 -14.35
N LYS A 250 -10.71 12.17 -14.92
CA LYS A 250 -11.33 13.51 -14.93
C LYS A 250 -11.55 13.94 -16.38
N ALA A 251 -12.65 14.64 -16.63
CA ALA A 251 -12.91 15.25 -17.92
C ALA A 251 -13.10 16.76 -17.78
N PHE A 252 -12.55 17.50 -18.74
CA PHE A 252 -12.61 18.94 -18.80
C PHE A 252 -13.17 19.38 -20.15
N LEU A 253 -14.08 20.36 -20.15
CA LEU A 253 -14.58 21.00 -21.35
C LEU A 253 -14.24 22.48 -21.30
N ASN A 254 -13.45 22.96 -22.27
CA ASN A 254 -12.94 24.33 -22.32
C ASN A 254 -12.26 24.75 -21.00
N ASP A 255 -11.42 23.85 -20.47
CA ASP A 255 -10.64 23.99 -19.23
C ASP A 255 -11.48 24.05 -17.93
N VAL A 256 -12.77 23.69 -18.00
CA VAL A 256 -13.64 23.48 -16.84
C VAL A 256 -13.77 21.99 -16.55
N GLU A 257 -13.45 21.53 -15.34
CA GLU A 257 -13.75 20.15 -14.91
C GLU A 257 -15.27 19.93 -14.93
N ILE A 258 -15.73 19.01 -15.79
CA ILE A 258 -17.16 18.71 -15.99
C ILE A 258 -17.60 17.41 -15.31
N VAL A 259 -16.66 16.48 -15.10
CA VAL A 259 -16.89 15.25 -14.36
C VAL A 259 -15.57 14.70 -13.82
N ARG A 260 -15.67 14.09 -12.66
CA ARG A 260 -14.68 13.22 -12.05
C ARG A 260 -15.33 11.87 -11.81
N SER A 261 -14.65 10.79 -12.17
CA SER A 261 -15.13 9.46 -11.81
C SER A 261 -15.18 9.29 -10.29
N SER A 262 -16.18 8.61 -9.76
CA SER A 262 -16.24 8.30 -8.32
C SER A 262 -14.96 7.58 -7.86
N ASP A 263 -14.59 7.70 -6.59
CA ASP A 263 -13.40 7.09 -5.95
C ASP A 263 -13.44 5.53 -5.88
N GLU A 264 -14.08 4.90 -6.86
CA GLU A 264 -14.34 3.46 -7.02
C GLU A 264 -13.48 2.89 -8.18
N TYR A 265 -12.99 1.66 -8.04
CA TYR A 265 -11.78 1.19 -8.74
C TYR A 265 -11.97 0.79 -10.22
N ILE A 266 -13.19 0.77 -10.74
CA ILE A 266 -13.46 0.37 -12.12
C ILE A 266 -14.60 1.22 -12.68
N ASN A 267 -14.36 1.89 -13.79
CA ASN A 267 -15.39 2.61 -14.54
C ASN A 267 -15.71 1.81 -15.82
N GLU A 268 -16.94 1.85 -16.32
CA GLU A 268 -17.29 1.22 -17.60
C GLU A 268 -17.46 2.26 -18.70
N ILE A 269 -17.40 1.76 -19.93
CA ILE A 269 -17.67 2.57 -21.11
C ILE A 269 -19.09 3.14 -21.04
N GLY A 270 -19.16 4.45 -21.21
CA GLY A 270 -20.39 5.21 -21.19
C GLY A 270 -20.98 5.47 -19.80
N ASN A 271 -20.33 5.04 -18.70
CA ASN A 271 -20.85 5.14 -17.33
C ASN A 271 -21.21 6.54 -16.83
N TYR A 272 -20.69 7.60 -17.44
CA TYR A 272 -20.88 8.97 -17.00
C TYR A 272 -21.68 9.73 -18.04
N LEU A 273 -22.82 10.26 -17.63
CA LEU A 273 -23.68 11.09 -18.47
C LEU A 273 -23.72 12.50 -17.89
N VAL A 274 -23.19 13.47 -18.65
CA VAL A 274 -23.11 14.88 -18.21
C VAL A 274 -23.82 15.75 -19.23
N LYS A 275 -24.78 16.53 -18.77
CA LYS A 275 -25.39 17.58 -19.58
C LYS A 275 -24.49 18.81 -19.55
N VAL A 276 -24.05 19.29 -20.70
CA VAL A 276 -23.14 20.43 -20.84
C VAL A 276 -23.58 21.37 -21.97
N LYS A 277 -23.10 22.61 -21.95
CA LYS A 277 -23.26 23.57 -23.06
C LYS A 277 -22.02 23.58 -23.94
N LEU A 278 -22.20 23.27 -25.22
CA LEU A 278 -21.18 23.40 -26.25
C LEU A 278 -21.33 24.77 -26.91
N SER A 279 -20.26 25.57 -26.94
CA SER A 279 -20.29 26.90 -27.56
C SER A 279 -20.10 26.82 -29.06
N LYS A 280 -20.68 27.75 -29.82
CA LYS A 280 -20.41 27.94 -31.24
C LYS A 280 -18.91 28.15 -31.47
N GLY A 281 -18.35 27.48 -32.47
CA GLY A 281 -16.93 27.50 -32.80
C GLY A 281 -16.17 26.35 -32.12
N MET A 282 -14.89 26.58 -31.82
CA MET A 282 -13.98 25.54 -31.35
C MET A 282 -14.06 25.36 -29.83
N ASN A 283 -14.22 24.12 -29.39
CA ASN A 283 -14.22 23.70 -27.99
C ASN A 283 -13.10 22.66 -27.76
N ARG A 284 -12.56 22.56 -26.55
CA ARG A 284 -11.59 21.52 -26.17
C ARG A 284 -12.22 20.56 -25.18
N LEU A 285 -12.22 19.27 -25.49
CA LEU A 285 -12.49 18.20 -24.52
C LEU A 285 -11.15 17.55 -24.16
N LEU A 286 -10.84 17.51 -22.86
CA LEU A 286 -9.64 16.88 -22.32
C LEU A 286 -10.07 15.79 -21.33
N LEU A 287 -9.52 14.59 -21.49
CA LEU A 287 -9.62 13.50 -20.54
C LEU A 287 -8.25 13.30 -19.88
N LYS A 288 -8.26 13.17 -18.56
CA LYS A 288 -7.13 12.79 -17.73
C LYS A 288 -7.47 11.47 -17.06
N SER A 289 -6.75 10.41 -17.37
CA SER A 289 -7.06 9.06 -16.90
C SER A 289 -5.86 8.45 -16.19
N GLU A 290 -6.12 7.66 -15.16
CA GLU A 290 -5.11 6.72 -14.67
C GLU A 290 -4.85 5.65 -15.73
N LEU A 291 -3.59 5.26 -15.88
CA LEU A 291 -3.16 4.16 -16.72
C LEU A 291 -3.02 2.89 -15.86
N ASN A 292 -3.52 1.79 -16.39
CA ASN A 292 -3.31 0.42 -15.95
C ASN A 292 -3.35 -0.48 -17.20
N ASN A 293 -3.05 -1.77 -17.05
CA ASN A 293 -2.94 -2.75 -18.15
C ASN A 293 -4.15 -2.86 -19.10
N SER A 294 -5.30 -2.28 -18.75
CA SER A 294 -6.54 -2.37 -19.53
C SER A 294 -7.21 -1.00 -19.74
N THR A 295 -6.51 0.10 -19.48
CA THR A 295 -7.12 1.43 -19.56
C THR A 295 -7.53 1.76 -20.99
N ALA A 296 -8.78 2.18 -21.11
CA ALA A 296 -9.35 2.71 -22.32
C ALA A 296 -10.18 3.96 -22.02
N ILE A 297 -10.42 4.77 -23.03
CA ILE A 297 -11.27 5.97 -22.94
C ILE A 297 -12.34 5.98 -24.02
N PHE A 298 -13.41 6.68 -23.73
CA PHE A 298 -14.56 6.83 -24.61
C PHE A 298 -15.27 8.16 -24.37
N ALA A 299 -15.71 8.78 -25.46
CA ALA A 299 -16.59 9.95 -25.43
C ALA A 299 -17.55 9.96 -26.61
N LEU A 300 -18.81 10.32 -26.38
CA LEU A 300 -19.75 10.66 -27.45
C LEU A 300 -20.70 11.79 -27.06
N PHE A 301 -21.27 12.46 -28.06
CA PHE A 301 -22.23 13.54 -27.90
C PHE A 301 -23.59 13.15 -28.47
N SER A 302 -24.65 13.50 -27.75
CA SER A 302 -26.04 13.32 -28.19
C SER A 302 -26.94 14.45 -27.70
N ASP A 303 -28.14 14.59 -28.28
CA ASP A 303 -29.16 15.48 -27.75
C ASP A 303 -29.87 14.86 -26.52
N GLU A 304 -30.83 15.58 -25.92
CA GLU A 304 -31.58 15.07 -24.75
C GLU A 304 -32.48 13.87 -25.07
N GLN A 305 -32.77 13.63 -26.35
CA GLN A 305 -33.49 12.46 -26.85
C GLN A 305 -32.54 11.34 -27.26
N LYS A 306 -31.23 11.47 -26.98
CA LYS A 306 -30.13 10.58 -27.34
C LYS A 306 -29.86 10.44 -28.84
N ASN A 307 -30.41 11.30 -29.69
CA ASN A 307 -30.04 11.31 -31.11
C ASN A 307 -28.59 11.79 -31.27
N ARG A 308 -27.87 11.21 -32.23
CA ARG A 308 -26.46 11.52 -32.50
C ARG A 308 -26.32 12.77 -33.35
N PHE A 309 -25.32 13.59 -33.05
CA PHE A 309 -24.96 14.74 -33.89
C PHE A 309 -24.10 14.28 -35.07
N THR A 310 -24.49 14.66 -36.28
CA THR A 310 -23.73 14.38 -37.52
C THR A 310 -22.95 15.58 -38.03
N ASP A 311 -23.13 16.75 -37.41
CA ASP A 311 -22.57 18.05 -37.82
C ASP A 311 -21.38 18.52 -36.98
N LEU A 312 -21.04 17.81 -35.89
CA LEU A 312 -19.83 18.08 -35.10
C LEU A 312 -18.59 17.61 -35.84
N LYS A 313 -17.54 18.44 -35.86
CA LYS A 313 -16.22 18.07 -36.42
C LYS A 313 -15.17 17.95 -35.33
N TYR A 314 -14.38 16.90 -35.39
CA TYR A 314 -13.33 16.60 -34.42
C TYR A 314 -11.93 16.79 -35.02
N TYR A 315 -11.01 17.34 -34.24
CA TYR A 315 -9.62 17.56 -34.60
C TYR A 315 -8.70 16.99 -33.52
N ASN A 316 -7.65 16.27 -33.93
CA ASN A 316 -6.62 15.70 -33.06
C ASN A 316 -5.35 16.55 -33.02
N THR A 317 -5.35 17.73 -33.61
CA THR A 317 -4.24 18.69 -33.50
C THR A 317 -4.77 19.96 -32.89
N TYR A 318 -3.90 20.66 -32.14
CA TYR A 318 -4.27 21.88 -31.45
C TYR A 318 -5.04 22.84 -32.37
N GLN A 319 -6.24 23.21 -31.94
CA GLN A 319 -7.03 24.27 -32.52
C GLN A 319 -7.17 25.39 -31.49
N ASN A 320 -7.19 26.64 -31.96
CA ASN A 320 -7.43 27.76 -31.06
C ASN A 320 -8.87 27.71 -30.54
N TYR A 321 -9.04 27.53 -29.23
CA TYR A 321 -10.31 27.56 -28.52
C TYR A 321 -10.27 28.68 -27.47
N GLN A 322 -11.39 28.93 -26.79
CA GLN A 322 -11.47 29.89 -25.69
C GLN A 322 -11.81 29.14 -24.39
N PRO A 323 -11.00 29.28 -23.32
CA PRO A 323 -11.36 28.78 -22.00
C PRO A 323 -12.70 29.38 -21.54
N LYS A 324 -13.44 28.62 -20.73
CA LYS A 324 -14.77 29.00 -20.26
C LYS A 324 -14.87 28.98 -18.73
N THR A 325 -15.90 29.63 -18.21
CA THR A 325 -16.26 29.56 -16.79
C THR A 325 -17.22 28.39 -16.52
N LEU A 326 -17.30 27.96 -15.25
CA LEU A 326 -18.23 26.91 -14.82
C LEU A 326 -19.69 27.25 -15.16
N GLN A 327 -20.07 28.53 -15.09
CA GLN A 327 -21.43 29.00 -15.43
C GLN A 327 -21.72 28.93 -16.94
N GLU A 328 -20.71 29.16 -17.79
CA GLU A 328 -20.87 29.07 -19.25
C GLU A 328 -21.02 27.62 -19.71
N VAL A 329 -20.22 26.69 -19.17
CA VAL A 329 -20.29 25.26 -19.49
C VAL A 329 -21.52 24.60 -18.86
N ASN A 330 -21.88 25.04 -17.65
CA ASN A 330 -23.03 24.57 -16.87
C ASN A 330 -23.17 23.03 -16.82
N PRO A 331 -22.13 22.31 -16.33
CA PRO A 331 -22.17 20.85 -16.26
C PRO A 331 -23.19 20.38 -15.24
N GLU A 332 -24.03 19.43 -15.64
CA GLU A 332 -25.03 18.78 -14.77
C GLU A 332 -24.92 17.26 -14.93
N ALA A 333 -24.41 16.58 -13.91
CA ALA A 333 -24.35 15.12 -13.88
C ALA A 333 -25.77 14.52 -13.88
N LYS A 334 -26.00 13.50 -14.71
CA LYS A 334 -27.28 12.80 -14.83
C LYS A 334 -27.14 11.34 -14.42
N ASN A 335 -28.19 10.80 -13.81
CA ASN A 335 -28.32 9.35 -13.68
C ASN A 335 -28.56 8.73 -15.05
N PHE A 336 -28.25 7.45 -15.18
CA PHE A 336 -28.74 6.73 -16.33
C PHE A 336 -30.26 6.56 -16.27
N PRO A 337 -30.93 6.59 -17.43
CA PRO A 337 -32.38 6.41 -17.51
C PRO A 337 -32.88 5.12 -16.83
N TYR A 338 -32.09 4.03 -16.82
CA TYR A 338 -32.50 2.79 -16.17
C TYR A 338 -32.58 2.91 -14.63
N GLN A 339 -31.69 3.70 -14.01
CA GLN A 339 -31.65 3.87 -12.56
C GLN A 339 -32.89 4.64 -12.09
N ASP A 340 -33.18 5.78 -12.74
CA ASP A 340 -34.36 6.58 -12.42
C ASP A 340 -35.65 5.79 -12.67
N PHE A 341 -35.69 5.04 -13.78
CA PHE A 341 -36.81 4.17 -14.11
C PHE A 341 -37.05 3.07 -13.05
N LEU A 342 -36.01 2.32 -12.67
CA LEU A 342 -36.14 1.24 -11.67
C LEU A 342 -36.42 1.80 -10.26
N ALA A 343 -35.81 2.93 -9.88
CA ALA A 343 -36.11 3.60 -8.62
C ALA A 343 -37.58 4.03 -8.55
N GLN A 344 -38.12 4.57 -9.65
CA GLN A 344 -39.54 4.90 -9.75
C GLN A 344 -40.43 3.64 -9.66
N LYS A 345 -40.04 2.53 -10.31
CA LYS A 345 -40.76 1.25 -10.19
C LYS A 345 -40.77 0.68 -8.77
N ILE A 346 -39.65 0.78 -8.06
CA ILE A 346 -39.55 0.39 -6.64
C ILE A 346 -40.46 1.27 -5.78
N LYS A 347 -40.53 2.57 -6.05
CA LYS A 347 -41.44 3.48 -5.33
C LYS A 347 -42.92 3.17 -5.60
N GLU A 348 -43.26 2.78 -6.83
CA GLU A 348 -44.62 2.37 -7.22
C GLU A 348 -45.07 1.07 -6.55
N ASN A 349 -44.15 0.11 -6.36
CA ASN A 349 -44.44 -1.15 -5.66
C ASN A 349 -43.26 -1.59 -4.77
N PRO A 350 -43.13 -1.04 -3.55
CA PRO A 350 -42.00 -1.33 -2.66
C PRO A 350 -41.92 -2.77 -2.18
N SER A 351 -43.04 -3.51 -2.28
CA SER A 351 -43.11 -4.91 -1.85
C SER A 351 -42.50 -5.89 -2.86
N LEU A 352 -42.39 -5.48 -4.13
CA LEU A 352 -41.90 -6.32 -5.21
C LEU A 352 -40.38 -6.23 -5.30
N ILE A 353 -39.70 -7.24 -4.75
CA ILE A 353 -38.24 -7.29 -4.63
C ILE A 353 -37.54 -7.45 -6.00
N SER A 354 -38.23 -7.88 -7.06
CA SER A 354 -37.61 -8.09 -8.39
C SER A 354 -36.87 -6.85 -8.90
N HIS A 355 -37.49 -5.66 -8.80
CA HIS A 355 -36.88 -4.40 -9.23
C HIS A 355 -35.70 -3.97 -8.35
N GLN A 356 -35.73 -4.30 -7.06
CA GLN A 356 -34.63 -4.02 -6.14
C GLN A 356 -33.40 -4.86 -6.49
N ILE A 357 -33.58 -6.17 -6.68
CA ILE A 357 -32.50 -7.08 -7.08
C ILE A 357 -31.97 -6.73 -8.47
N MET A 358 -32.86 -6.39 -9.41
CA MET A 358 -32.45 -5.95 -10.74
C MET A 358 -31.63 -4.66 -10.70
N LEU A 359 -32.05 -3.66 -9.91
CA LEU A 359 -31.30 -2.43 -9.71
C LEU A 359 -29.94 -2.71 -9.06
N ALA A 360 -29.88 -3.57 -8.04
CA ALA A 360 -28.64 -3.93 -7.36
C ALA A 360 -27.65 -4.61 -8.32
N TYR A 361 -28.08 -5.60 -9.11
CA TYR A 361 -27.23 -6.24 -10.12
C TYR A 361 -26.75 -5.24 -11.18
N ALA A 362 -27.67 -4.43 -11.73
CA ALA A 362 -27.33 -3.44 -12.74
C ALA A 362 -26.29 -2.46 -12.19
N ASP A 363 -26.53 -1.89 -11.01
CA ASP A 363 -25.61 -0.95 -10.40
C ASP A 363 -24.25 -1.57 -10.09
N ILE A 364 -24.17 -2.83 -9.61
CA ILE A 364 -22.86 -3.50 -9.43
C ILE A 364 -22.18 -3.77 -10.78
N MET A 365 -22.90 -4.20 -11.81
CA MET A 365 -22.34 -4.47 -13.14
C MET A 365 -21.86 -3.22 -13.88
N PHE A 366 -22.49 -2.07 -13.62
CA PHE A 366 -22.11 -0.75 -14.11
C PHE A 366 -21.30 0.05 -13.09
N ASN A 367 -20.77 -0.59 -12.02
CA ASN A 367 -19.93 0.04 -10.99
C ASN A 367 -20.51 1.35 -10.42
N LYS A 368 -21.79 1.32 -10.04
CA LYS A 368 -22.53 2.38 -9.35
C LYS A 368 -22.72 2.00 -7.87
N ASN A 369 -21.61 1.78 -7.17
CA ASN A 369 -21.62 0.99 -5.94
C ASN A 369 -22.33 1.70 -4.76
N GLU A 370 -22.16 3.01 -4.56
CA GLU A 370 -22.78 3.76 -3.45
C GLU A 370 -24.30 3.60 -3.32
N LYS A 371 -25.05 3.71 -4.44
CA LYS A 371 -26.52 3.56 -4.40
C LYS A 371 -26.95 2.11 -4.16
N SER A 372 -26.24 1.16 -4.78
CA SER A 372 -26.50 -0.27 -4.59
C SER A 372 -26.23 -0.69 -3.15
N ARG A 373 -25.18 -0.14 -2.53
CA ARG A 373 -24.80 -0.44 -1.13
C ARG A 373 -25.95 -0.19 -0.16
N ILE A 374 -26.60 0.97 -0.22
CA ILE A 374 -27.72 1.30 0.68
C ILE A 374 -28.84 0.25 0.55
N LEU A 375 -29.20 -0.08 -0.69
CA LEU A 375 -30.22 -1.08 -0.98
C LEU A 375 -29.82 -2.47 -0.47
N LEU A 376 -28.57 -2.87 -0.68
CA LEU A 376 -28.04 -4.16 -0.21
C LEU A 376 -28.00 -4.23 1.32
N GLU A 377 -27.63 -3.16 2.02
CA GLU A 377 -27.64 -3.08 3.49
C GLU A 377 -29.06 -3.28 4.05
N GLU A 378 -30.07 -2.66 3.45
CA GLU A 378 -31.47 -2.84 3.84
C GLU A 378 -31.97 -4.27 3.59
N LEU A 379 -31.66 -4.84 2.42
CA LEU A 379 -32.02 -6.21 2.08
C LEU A 379 -31.33 -7.23 2.98
N SER A 380 -30.04 -7.05 3.27
CA SER A 380 -29.27 -7.95 4.13
C SER A 380 -29.71 -7.91 5.60
N LYS A 381 -30.30 -6.82 6.10
CA LYS A 381 -30.94 -6.81 7.43
C LYS A 381 -32.13 -7.78 7.49
N LYS A 382 -32.89 -7.90 6.40
CA LYS A 382 -34.05 -8.80 6.30
C LYS A 382 -33.65 -10.24 5.96
N TYR A 383 -32.57 -10.42 5.19
CA TYR A 383 -32.09 -11.71 4.71
C TYR A 383 -30.58 -11.89 4.96
N PRO A 384 -30.14 -12.01 6.22
CA PRO A 384 -28.73 -11.96 6.60
C PRO A 384 -27.87 -13.12 6.06
N ASN A 385 -28.49 -14.27 5.79
CA ASN A 385 -27.81 -15.47 5.29
C ASN A 385 -28.04 -15.74 3.80
N SER A 386 -28.60 -14.77 3.06
CA SER A 386 -28.90 -14.96 1.63
C SER A 386 -27.63 -15.09 0.81
N SER A 387 -27.42 -16.23 0.17
CA SER A 387 -26.26 -16.44 -0.72
C SER A 387 -26.39 -15.60 -2.00
N LEU A 388 -27.62 -15.35 -2.47
CA LEU A 388 -27.89 -14.44 -3.59
C LEU A 388 -27.39 -13.02 -3.27
N LEU A 389 -27.78 -12.46 -2.12
CA LEU A 389 -27.27 -11.14 -1.71
C LEU A 389 -25.77 -11.18 -1.44
N GLY A 390 -25.26 -12.27 -0.87
CA GLY A 390 -23.83 -12.50 -0.68
C GLY A 390 -23.05 -12.42 -1.99
N PHE A 391 -23.57 -13.01 -3.08
CA PHE A 391 -22.96 -12.93 -4.41
C PHE A 391 -22.94 -11.50 -4.96
N ILE A 392 -24.02 -10.72 -4.76
CA ILE A 392 -24.03 -9.30 -5.16
C ILE A 392 -23.04 -8.49 -4.31
N TRP A 393 -22.94 -8.77 -3.01
CA TRP A 393 -21.95 -8.15 -2.13
C TRP A 393 -20.51 -8.49 -2.53
N ILE A 394 -20.22 -9.71 -2.96
CA ILE A 394 -18.91 -10.09 -3.51
C ILE A 394 -18.58 -9.19 -4.71
N GLY A 395 -19.54 -8.96 -5.61
CA GLY A 395 -19.39 -8.00 -6.71
C GLY A 395 -19.07 -6.58 -6.24
N TYR A 396 -19.82 -6.06 -5.26
CA TYR A 396 -19.54 -4.76 -4.63
C TYR A 396 -18.11 -4.67 -4.08
N TYR A 397 -17.70 -5.64 -3.25
CA TYR A 397 -16.38 -5.61 -2.61
C TYR A 397 -15.23 -5.78 -3.60
N ASN A 398 -15.44 -6.55 -4.68
CA ASN A 398 -14.48 -6.62 -5.78
C ASN A 398 -14.34 -5.27 -6.50
N ASN A 399 -15.46 -4.57 -6.76
CA ASN A 399 -15.44 -3.25 -7.41
C ASN A 399 -14.75 -2.17 -6.57
N ILE A 400 -14.74 -2.30 -5.23
CA ILE A 400 -14.02 -1.39 -4.33
C ILE A 400 -12.65 -1.95 -3.88
N ALA A 401 -12.16 -2.99 -4.55
CA ALA A 401 -10.88 -3.67 -4.28
C ALA A 401 -10.71 -4.19 -2.83
N ASP A 402 -11.79 -4.50 -2.11
CA ASP A 402 -11.75 -5.16 -0.80
C ASP A 402 -11.85 -6.68 -0.91
N ASN A 403 -10.76 -7.28 -1.41
CA ASN A 403 -10.66 -8.73 -1.62
C ASN A 403 -10.87 -9.54 -0.33
N GLN A 404 -10.49 -9.00 0.83
CA GLN A 404 -10.64 -9.70 2.12
C GLN A 404 -12.11 -9.81 2.52
N LYS A 405 -12.89 -8.73 2.34
CA LYS A 405 -14.31 -8.76 2.66
C LYS A 405 -15.10 -9.64 1.68
N ALA A 406 -14.72 -9.64 0.40
CA ALA A 406 -15.23 -10.61 -0.56
C ALA A 406 -14.96 -12.05 -0.09
N LEU A 407 -13.73 -12.38 0.30
CA LEU A 407 -13.36 -13.71 0.83
C LEU A 407 -14.13 -14.09 2.11
N GLU A 408 -14.35 -13.15 3.03
CA GLU A 408 -15.18 -13.38 4.22
C GLU A 408 -16.60 -13.81 3.84
N ILE A 409 -17.22 -13.13 2.88
CA ILE A 409 -18.56 -13.48 2.39
C ILE A 409 -18.55 -14.86 1.73
N ILE A 410 -17.54 -15.15 0.91
CA ILE A 410 -17.38 -16.48 0.29
C ILE A 410 -17.35 -17.58 1.37
N LYS A 411 -16.59 -17.36 2.46
CA LYS A 411 -16.53 -18.30 3.59
C LYS A 411 -17.85 -18.42 4.36
N ASN A 412 -18.56 -17.32 4.55
CA ASN A 412 -19.88 -17.34 5.18
C ASN A 412 -20.91 -18.08 4.33
N ILE A 413 -20.85 -17.97 2.99
CA ILE A 413 -21.68 -18.76 2.08
C ILE A 413 -21.31 -20.26 2.18
N GLU A 414 -20.02 -20.58 2.22
CA GLU A 414 -19.53 -21.96 2.39
C GLU A 414 -20.09 -22.61 3.67
N ILE A 415 -20.19 -21.86 4.77
CA ILE A 415 -20.72 -22.34 6.05
C ILE A 415 -22.26 -22.44 6.04
N ASN A 416 -22.94 -21.40 5.56
CA ASN A 416 -24.40 -21.27 5.71
C ASN A 416 -25.22 -21.94 4.59
N ASP A 417 -24.60 -22.22 3.45
CA ASP A 417 -25.25 -22.77 2.25
C ASP A 417 -24.28 -23.70 1.50
N GLN A 418 -23.85 -24.79 2.17
CA GLN A 418 -22.77 -25.69 1.72
C GLN A 418 -22.94 -26.27 0.31
N ASP A 419 -24.18 -26.45 -0.14
CA ASP A 419 -24.52 -27.02 -1.46
C ASP A 419 -24.74 -25.93 -2.54
N TYR A 420 -24.51 -24.65 -2.22
CA TYR A 420 -24.61 -23.57 -3.19
C TYR A 420 -23.59 -23.73 -4.31
N TYR A 421 -24.01 -23.46 -5.54
CA TYR A 421 -23.19 -23.66 -6.74
C TYR A 421 -21.89 -22.85 -6.70
N TYR A 422 -21.91 -21.66 -6.09
CA TYR A 422 -20.72 -20.81 -6.01
C TYR A 422 -19.60 -21.44 -5.17
N ASN A 423 -19.91 -22.28 -4.17
CA ASN A 423 -18.88 -22.98 -3.39
C ASN A 423 -18.11 -23.97 -4.26
N VAL A 424 -18.80 -24.64 -5.20
CA VAL A 424 -18.17 -25.52 -6.19
C VAL A 424 -17.26 -24.70 -7.10
N ILE A 425 -17.74 -23.57 -7.62
CA ILE A 425 -16.96 -22.70 -8.50
C ILE A 425 -15.72 -22.16 -7.80
N SER A 426 -15.90 -21.62 -6.59
CA SER A 426 -14.81 -21.04 -5.80
C SER A 426 -13.74 -22.08 -5.52
N LYS A 427 -14.12 -23.32 -5.16
CA LYS A 427 -13.18 -24.38 -4.89
C LYS A 427 -12.54 -24.99 -6.15
N ALA A 428 -13.29 -25.06 -7.25
CA ALA A 428 -12.75 -25.45 -8.56
C ALA A 428 -11.82 -24.37 -9.17
N SER A 429 -11.83 -23.15 -8.63
CA SER A 429 -10.92 -22.05 -9.02
C SER A 429 -9.71 -21.92 -8.08
N ASP A 430 -9.67 -22.69 -7.00
CA ASP A 430 -8.59 -22.69 -6.00
C ASP A 430 -7.42 -23.55 -6.51
N LYS A 431 -6.37 -22.88 -7.00
CA LYS A 431 -5.19 -23.51 -7.61
C LYS A 431 -4.50 -24.49 -6.64
N ASP A 432 -4.35 -24.12 -5.37
CA ASP A 432 -3.66 -24.95 -4.39
C ASP A 432 -4.46 -26.22 -4.13
N PHE A 433 -5.78 -26.08 -3.98
CA PHE A 433 -6.66 -27.25 -3.85
C PHE A 433 -6.60 -28.18 -5.06
N LEU A 434 -6.65 -27.65 -6.29
CA LEU A 434 -6.56 -28.47 -7.50
C LEU A 434 -5.23 -29.25 -7.55
N GLN A 435 -4.14 -28.64 -7.09
CA GLN A 435 -2.80 -29.26 -7.09
C GLN A 435 -2.61 -30.27 -5.95
N THR A 436 -3.05 -29.96 -4.73
CA THR A 436 -2.68 -30.73 -3.52
C THR A 436 -3.82 -31.46 -2.82
N GLY A 437 -5.09 -31.09 -3.09
CA GLY A 437 -6.25 -31.70 -2.44
C GLY A 437 -6.26 -33.22 -2.63
N SER A 438 -6.85 -34.00 -1.72
CA SER A 438 -6.90 -35.46 -1.87
C SER A 438 -7.86 -35.91 -2.99
N MET A 439 -7.72 -37.15 -3.47
CA MET A 439 -8.68 -37.73 -4.43
C MET A 439 -10.09 -37.81 -3.85
N ASP A 440 -10.21 -38.10 -2.55
CA ASP A 440 -11.50 -38.17 -1.87
C ASP A 440 -12.20 -36.80 -1.77
N GLU A 441 -11.44 -35.73 -1.53
CA GLU A 441 -11.98 -34.37 -1.51
C GLU A 441 -12.44 -33.92 -2.90
N LEU A 442 -11.66 -34.21 -3.95
CA LEU A 442 -12.09 -33.96 -5.33
C LEU A 442 -13.38 -34.72 -5.68
N GLN A 443 -13.46 -36.01 -5.34
CA GLN A 443 -14.65 -36.82 -5.63
C GLN A 443 -15.88 -36.27 -4.90
N LYS A 444 -15.74 -35.87 -3.63
CA LYS A 444 -16.83 -35.23 -2.88
C LYS A 444 -17.28 -33.94 -3.55
N LEU A 445 -16.35 -33.13 -4.08
CA LEU A 445 -16.69 -31.89 -4.76
C LEU A 445 -17.41 -32.15 -6.10
N VAL A 446 -17.02 -33.19 -6.84
CA VAL A 446 -17.74 -33.66 -8.05
C VAL A 446 -19.18 -34.09 -7.71
N GLU A 447 -19.37 -34.86 -6.64
CA GLU A 447 -20.72 -35.27 -6.24
C GLU A 447 -21.59 -34.09 -5.78
N LYS A 448 -20.98 -33.04 -5.21
CA LYS A 448 -21.67 -31.77 -4.95
C LYS A 448 -22.02 -31.04 -6.24
N SER A 449 -21.07 -30.91 -7.17
CA SER A 449 -21.26 -30.17 -8.42
C SER A 449 -22.38 -30.75 -9.29
N LYS A 450 -22.52 -32.08 -9.31
CA LYS A 450 -23.61 -32.81 -10.00
C LYS A 450 -25.03 -32.45 -9.54
N LYS A 451 -25.19 -31.89 -8.33
CA LYS A 451 -26.49 -31.41 -7.82
C LYS A 451 -26.86 -30.02 -8.31
N THR A 452 -25.93 -29.35 -9.00
CA THR A 452 -26.08 -27.98 -9.49
C THR A 452 -26.19 -27.97 -11.01
N LYS A 453 -26.61 -26.84 -11.58
CA LYS A 453 -26.60 -26.59 -13.03
C LYS A 453 -25.26 -26.04 -13.55
N ALA A 454 -24.22 -25.98 -12.70
CA ALA A 454 -22.88 -25.50 -13.07
C ALA A 454 -22.04 -26.61 -13.75
N THR A 455 -22.60 -27.20 -14.83
CA THR A 455 -22.06 -28.41 -15.46
C THR A 455 -20.61 -28.27 -15.94
N ALA A 456 -20.22 -27.10 -16.45
CA ALA A 456 -18.85 -26.83 -16.88
C ALA A 456 -17.81 -27.03 -15.75
N PHE A 457 -18.17 -26.70 -14.51
CA PHE A 457 -17.28 -26.92 -13.36
C PHE A 457 -17.30 -28.37 -12.88
N THR A 458 -18.39 -29.11 -13.08
CA THR A 458 -18.41 -30.56 -12.90
C THR A 458 -17.42 -31.22 -13.86
N ASP A 459 -17.47 -30.87 -15.15
CA ASP A 459 -16.57 -31.41 -16.16
C ASP A 459 -15.10 -31.06 -15.84
N LEU A 460 -14.81 -29.82 -15.41
CA LEU A 460 -13.47 -29.41 -14.99
C LEU A 460 -12.93 -30.27 -13.82
N LEU A 461 -13.77 -30.54 -12.82
CA LEU A 461 -13.38 -31.35 -11.66
C LEU A 461 -13.20 -32.83 -12.02
N GLU A 462 -14.07 -33.38 -12.87
CA GLU A 462 -13.92 -34.75 -13.41
C GLU A 462 -12.65 -34.86 -14.25
N MET A 463 -12.34 -33.85 -15.06
CA MET A 463 -11.08 -33.78 -15.81
C MET A 463 -9.88 -33.80 -14.86
N MET A 464 -9.94 -33.09 -13.72
CA MET A 464 -8.85 -33.07 -12.75
C MET A 464 -8.60 -34.41 -12.06
N ILE A 465 -9.67 -35.19 -11.83
CA ILE A 465 -9.55 -36.58 -11.37
C ILE A 465 -8.79 -37.41 -12.40
N GLU A 466 -9.12 -37.29 -13.69
CA GLU A 466 -8.46 -38.04 -14.75
C GLU A 466 -7.01 -37.58 -15.02
N VAL A 467 -6.71 -36.28 -14.84
CA VAL A 467 -5.33 -35.75 -14.84
C VAL A 467 -4.48 -36.45 -13.78
N ARG A 468 -4.99 -36.64 -12.57
CA ARG A 468 -4.25 -37.32 -11.49
C ARG A 468 -4.09 -38.82 -11.70
N LYS A 469 -5.00 -39.43 -12.44
CA LYS A 469 -4.89 -40.82 -12.91
C LYS A 469 -3.99 -40.95 -14.15
N SER A 470 -3.51 -39.83 -14.71
CA SER A 470 -2.78 -39.77 -15.98
C SER A 470 -3.56 -40.40 -17.15
N ASN A 471 -4.89 -40.36 -17.11
CA ASN A 471 -5.76 -40.97 -18.12
C ASN A 471 -6.02 -39.99 -19.27
N ILE A 472 -5.01 -39.81 -20.13
CA ILE A 472 -5.03 -38.81 -21.21
C ILE A 472 -6.22 -38.98 -22.16
N SER A 473 -6.66 -40.21 -22.43
CA SER A 473 -7.83 -40.43 -23.31
C SER A 473 -9.09 -39.82 -22.73
N GLU A 474 -9.34 -40.00 -21.43
CA GLU A 474 -10.55 -39.51 -20.78
C GLU A 474 -10.50 -37.99 -20.56
N ILE A 475 -9.33 -37.44 -20.23
CA ILE A 475 -9.11 -35.99 -20.14
C ILE A 475 -9.57 -35.28 -21.42
N ILE A 476 -9.19 -35.82 -22.59
CA ILE A 476 -9.57 -35.24 -23.89
C ILE A 476 -11.08 -35.39 -24.16
N THR A 477 -11.68 -36.52 -23.80
CA THR A 477 -13.15 -36.72 -23.93
C THR A 477 -13.92 -35.69 -23.09
N ILE A 478 -13.52 -35.49 -21.84
CA ILE A 478 -14.16 -34.53 -20.93
C ILE A 478 -13.94 -33.11 -21.43
N LEU A 479 -12.74 -32.78 -21.92
CA LEU A 479 -12.43 -31.46 -22.45
C LEU A 479 -13.25 -31.14 -23.72
N ASP A 480 -13.37 -32.08 -24.66
CA ASP A 480 -14.20 -31.92 -25.86
C ASP A 480 -15.69 -31.73 -25.49
N LYS A 481 -16.18 -32.45 -24.46
CA LYS A 481 -17.52 -32.25 -23.90
C LYS A 481 -17.68 -30.85 -23.28
N LEU A 482 -16.75 -30.41 -22.43
CA LEU A 482 -16.75 -29.10 -21.79
C LEU A 482 -16.80 -27.96 -22.81
N ILE A 483 -16.01 -28.06 -23.88
CA ILE A 483 -16.01 -27.08 -24.98
C ILE A 483 -17.37 -27.10 -25.71
N ALA A 484 -17.95 -28.27 -25.97
CA ALA A 484 -19.26 -28.37 -26.61
C ALA A 484 -20.39 -27.79 -25.74
N ASP A 485 -20.44 -28.13 -24.44
CA ASP A 485 -21.46 -27.70 -23.48
C ASP A 485 -21.33 -26.21 -23.12
N SER A 486 -20.17 -25.61 -23.40
CA SER A 486 -19.95 -24.16 -23.35
C SER A 486 -20.17 -23.44 -24.68
N TYR A 487 -20.79 -24.11 -25.65
CA TYR A 487 -21.07 -23.57 -26.99
C TYR A 487 -19.81 -23.07 -27.71
N ASN A 488 -18.73 -23.86 -27.60
CA ASN A 488 -17.41 -23.55 -28.16
C ASN A 488 -16.82 -22.24 -27.62
N ASN A 489 -16.92 -22.03 -26.29
CA ASN A 489 -16.37 -20.84 -25.65
C ASN A 489 -14.85 -20.74 -25.90
N GLU A 490 -14.45 -19.63 -26.52
CA GLU A 490 -13.08 -19.43 -26.99
C GLU A 490 -12.07 -19.26 -25.85
N LYS A 491 -12.52 -18.80 -24.68
CA LYS A 491 -11.67 -18.65 -23.49
C LYS A 491 -11.27 -20.03 -22.93
N TYR A 492 -12.18 -21.00 -22.95
CA TYR A 492 -11.86 -22.39 -22.57
C TYR A 492 -10.92 -23.04 -23.59
N LEU A 493 -11.16 -22.82 -24.89
CA LEU A 493 -10.25 -23.31 -25.92
C LEU A 493 -8.83 -22.77 -25.74
N LYS A 494 -8.66 -21.47 -25.47
CA LYS A 494 -7.37 -20.84 -25.15
C LYS A 494 -6.74 -21.48 -23.92
N GLY A 495 -7.50 -21.56 -22.82
CA GLY A 495 -6.99 -22.01 -21.52
C GLY A 495 -6.56 -23.48 -21.51
N PHE A 496 -7.17 -24.33 -22.34
CA PHE A 496 -6.89 -25.77 -22.38
C PHE A 496 -6.10 -26.23 -23.61
N ALA A 497 -5.65 -25.31 -24.47
CA ALA A 497 -4.94 -25.64 -25.71
C ALA A 497 -3.78 -26.62 -25.49
N GLN A 498 -2.96 -26.39 -24.45
CA GLN A 498 -1.79 -27.21 -24.13
C GLN A 498 -2.10 -28.68 -23.81
N ILE A 499 -3.29 -28.97 -23.27
CA ILE A 499 -3.68 -30.34 -22.90
C ILE A 499 -3.77 -31.23 -24.14
N TYR A 500 -4.14 -30.66 -25.29
CA TYR A 500 -4.26 -31.41 -26.55
C TYR A 500 -2.93 -31.91 -27.11
N ASP A 501 -1.78 -31.36 -26.68
CA ASP A 501 -0.47 -31.79 -27.17
C ASP A 501 0.08 -33.02 -26.43
N VAL A 502 -0.48 -33.36 -25.26
CA VAL A 502 -0.04 -34.49 -24.43
C VAL A 502 -0.27 -35.85 -25.11
N GLN A 503 -1.20 -35.92 -26.06
CA GLN A 503 -1.65 -37.19 -26.67
C GLN A 503 -0.88 -37.60 -27.94
N LYS A 504 -0.09 -36.69 -28.56
CA LYS A 504 0.59 -36.99 -29.82
C LYS A 504 2.10 -36.79 -29.74
N SER A 505 2.84 -37.79 -30.20
CA SER A 505 4.30 -37.78 -30.37
C SER A 505 4.84 -36.72 -31.34
N ASN A 506 3.98 -35.90 -31.96
CA ASN A 506 4.32 -34.83 -32.89
C ASN A 506 3.83 -33.42 -32.47
N GLY A 507 3.27 -33.23 -31.27
CA GLY A 507 3.10 -31.92 -30.62
C GLY A 507 2.24 -30.86 -31.34
N ASN A 508 1.29 -31.26 -32.22
CA ASN A 508 0.49 -30.34 -33.05
C ASN A 508 -1.02 -30.36 -32.73
N GLY A 509 -1.43 -30.88 -31.57
CA GLY A 509 -2.84 -31.01 -31.21
C GLY A 509 -3.51 -29.66 -30.95
N ALA A 510 -2.83 -28.79 -30.21
CA ALA A 510 -3.26 -27.42 -29.94
C ALA A 510 -3.42 -26.62 -31.23
N ILE A 511 -2.40 -26.67 -32.10
CA ILE A 511 -2.38 -25.98 -33.40
C ILE A 511 -3.62 -26.34 -34.24
N GLN A 512 -3.93 -27.64 -34.40
CA GLN A 512 -5.06 -28.07 -35.21
C GLN A 512 -6.41 -27.54 -34.70
N ARG A 513 -6.58 -27.50 -33.37
CA ARG A 513 -7.83 -27.01 -32.74
C ARG A 513 -7.95 -25.49 -32.83
N LEU A 514 -6.86 -24.77 -32.61
CA LEU A 514 -6.80 -23.32 -32.76
C LEU A 514 -7.04 -22.90 -34.22
N GLU A 515 -6.38 -23.54 -35.19
CA GLU A 515 -6.61 -23.33 -36.64
C GLU A 515 -8.09 -23.54 -36.99
N LYS A 516 -8.68 -24.65 -36.51
CA LYS A 516 -10.10 -24.95 -36.74
C LYS A 516 -11.04 -23.89 -36.16
N ALA A 517 -10.78 -23.41 -34.94
CA ALA A 517 -11.59 -22.36 -34.32
C ALA A 517 -11.48 -21.01 -35.08
N LEU A 518 -10.32 -20.77 -35.71
CA LEU A 518 -10.02 -19.55 -36.45
C LEU A 518 -10.39 -19.61 -37.95
N GLU A 519 -10.95 -20.72 -38.45
CA GLU A 519 -11.32 -20.89 -39.86
C GLU A 519 -12.30 -19.79 -40.32
N LYS A 520 -13.31 -19.50 -39.50
CA LYS A 520 -14.45 -18.63 -39.86
C LYS A 520 -14.42 -17.24 -39.21
N ARG A 521 -13.61 -17.06 -38.17
CA ARG A 521 -13.57 -15.83 -37.39
C ARG A 521 -12.17 -15.60 -36.84
N ASP A 522 -11.80 -14.34 -36.72
CA ASP A 522 -10.54 -13.91 -36.13
C ASP A 522 -10.80 -13.54 -34.67
N ASN A 523 -10.27 -14.32 -33.72
CA ASN A 523 -10.16 -13.90 -32.32
C ASN A 523 -8.70 -13.57 -32.03
N TYR A 524 -8.42 -12.33 -31.65
CA TYR A 524 -7.05 -11.85 -31.49
C TYR A 524 -6.27 -12.62 -30.40
N GLU A 525 -6.93 -13.00 -29.30
CA GLU A 525 -6.28 -13.77 -28.23
C GLU A 525 -5.90 -15.16 -28.71
N LEU A 526 -6.79 -15.85 -29.44
CA LEU A 526 -6.50 -17.16 -30.02
C LEU A 526 -5.43 -17.07 -31.12
N LEU A 527 -5.43 -16.02 -31.94
CA LEU A 527 -4.40 -15.78 -32.96
C LEU A 527 -3.02 -15.60 -32.33
N LEU A 528 -2.91 -14.81 -31.25
CA LEU A 528 -1.65 -14.64 -30.52
C LEU A 528 -1.21 -15.95 -29.85
N THR A 529 -2.12 -16.70 -29.24
CA THR A 529 -1.80 -18.03 -28.71
C THR A 529 -1.29 -18.96 -29.81
N LEU A 530 -1.93 -18.97 -30.99
CA LEU A 530 -1.48 -19.78 -32.13
C LEU A 530 -0.10 -19.34 -32.65
N VAL A 531 0.20 -18.04 -32.64
CA VAL A 531 1.55 -17.51 -32.96
C VAL A 531 2.60 -18.11 -32.04
N ASP A 532 2.36 -18.12 -30.73
CA ASP A 532 3.32 -18.66 -29.76
C ASP A 532 3.55 -20.17 -30.02
N TYR A 533 2.49 -20.94 -30.27
CA TYR A 533 2.60 -22.35 -30.68
C TYR A 533 3.36 -22.57 -31.99
N TYR A 534 3.16 -21.71 -32.99
CA TYR A 534 3.91 -21.79 -34.23
C TYR A 534 5.41 -21.53 -34.02
N ILE A 535 5.78 -20.57 -33.18
CA ILE A 535 7.19 -20.28 -32.85
C ILE A 535 7.84 -21.48 -32.15
N ASP A 536 7.14 -22.09 -31.19
CA ASP A 536 7.61 -23.29 -30.48
C ASP A 536 7.80 -24.48 -31.43
N ALA A 537 6.87 -24.66 -32.37
CA ALA A 537 6.92 -25.67 -33.43
C ALA A 537 7.90 -25.34 -34.58
N LYS A 538 8.69 -24.25 -34.47
CA LYS A 538 9.61 -23.75 -35.52
C LYS A 538 8.93 -23.43 -36.86
N ARG A 539 7.64 -23.08 -36.82
CA ARG A 539 6.83 -22.60 -37.96
C ARG A 539 6.82 -21.06 -38.00
N ASP A 540 8.01 -20.46 -37.99
CA ASP A 540 8.19 -18.99 -37.88
C ASP A 540 7.49 -18.23 -39.04
N GLU A 541 7.38 -18.81 -40.25
CA GLU A 541 6.65 -18.19 -41.37
C GLU A 541 5.13 -18.10 -41.15
N ASP A 542 4.53 -19.11 -40.52
CA ASP A 542 3.10 -19.10 -40.21
C ASP A 542 2.79 -18.09 -39.09
N ALA A 543 3.66 -18.02 -38.08
CA ALA A 543 3.61 -16.99 -37.03
C ALA A 543 3.70 -15.58 -37.64
N LYS A 544 4.68 -15.35 -38.52
CA LYS A 544 4.85 -14.07 -39.22
C LYS A 544 3.63 -13.68 -40.05
N LYS A 545 2.99 -14.63 -40.74
CA LYS A 545 1.77 -14.38 -41.51
C LYS A 545 0.62 -13.87 -40.64
N ILE A 546 0.42 -14.46 -39.45
CA ILE A 546 -0.59 -14.00 -38.50
C ILE A 546 -0.23 -12.63 -37.93
N LEU A 547 1.01 -12.45 -37.48
CA LEU A 547 1.46 -11.18 -36.91
C LEU A 547 1.37 -10.01 -37.90
N LYS A 548 1.71 -10.26 -39.18
CA LYS A 548 1.56 -9.25 -40.24
C LYS A 548 0.10 -8.92 -40.50
N LYS A 549 -0.77 -9.94 -40.56
CA LYS A 549 -2.23 -9.73 -40.66
C LYS A 549 -2.76 -8.91 -39.48
N LEU A 550 -2.33 -9.20 -38.26
CA LEU A 550 -2.75 -8.47 -37.06
C LEU A 550 -2.24 -7.03 -37.06
N SER A 551 -0.97 -6.79 -37.44
CA SER A 551 -0.42 -5.43 -37.50
C SER A 551 -1.00 -4.59 -38.63
N GLU A 552 -1.53 -5.21 -39.69
CA GLU A 552 -2.29 -4.52 -40.74
C GLU A 552 -3.74 -4.23 -40.33
N ALA A 553 -4.37 -5.14 -39.58
CA ALA A 553 -5.75 -4.98 -39.11
C ALA A 553 -5.88 -4.05 -37.89
N TYR A 554 -4.82 -3.95 -37.08
CA TYR A 554 -4.75 -3.13 -35.87
C TYR A 554 -3.44 -2.32 -35.86
N PRO A 555 -3.26 -1.41 -36.83
CA PRO A 555 -1.98 -0.74 -37.04
C PRO A 555 -1.60 0.21 -35.89
N PHE A 556 -2.53 0.62 -35.04
CA PHE A 556 -2.22 1.37 -33.83
C PHE A 556 -1.46 0.53 -32.77
N ILE A 557 -1.70 -0.78 -32.68
CA ILE A 557 -1.17 -1.65 -31.61
C ILE A 557 0.25 -2.11 -31.94
N ASN A 558 1.25 -1.66 -31.16
CA ASN A 558 2.67 -1.94 -31.41
C ASN A 558 3.06 -3.39 -31.14
N LEU A 559 2.41 -4.06 -30.17
CA LEU A 559 2.72 -5.43 -29.74
C LEU A 559 2.87 -6.43 -30.90
N TYR A 560 1.99 -6.33 -31.92
CA TYR A 560 2.02 -7.24 -33.07
C TYR A 560 3.27 -7.04 -33.92
N ARG A 561 3.70 -5.79 -34.13
CA ARG A 561 4.94 -5.47 -34.85
C ARG A 561 6.17 -5.81 -34.02
N GLU A 562 6.12 -5.66 -32.70
CA GLU A 562 7.21 -6.05 -31.80
C GLU A 562 7.49 -7.55 -31.92
N LYS A 563 6.48 -8.40 -31.72
CA LYS A 563 6.61 -9.86 -31.90
C LYS A 563 7.09 -10.22 -33.31
N TYR A 564 6.64 -9.50 -34.35
CA TYR A 564 7.09 -9.72 -35.72
C TYR A 564 8.58 -9.34 -35.89
N ALA A 565 8.99 -8.20 -35.35
CA ALA A 565 10.37 -7.72 -35.37
C ALA A 565 11.32 -8.63 -34.58
N GLU A 566 10.88 -9.23 -33.47
CA GLU A 566 11.66 -10.23 -32.72
C GLU A 566 12.04 -11.44 -33.58
N ILE A 567 11.09 -11.96 -34.39
CA ILE A 567 11.36 -13.05 -35.33
C ILE A 567 12.36 -12.59 -36.40
N LEU A 568 12.19 -11.38 -36.96
CA LEU A 568 13.11 -10.82 -37.95
C LEU A 568 14.53 -10.64 -37.38
N ILE A 569 14.67 -10.20 -36.13
CA ILE A 569 15.96 -10.07 -35.43
C ILE A 569 16.63 -11.43 -35.29
N LYS A 570 15.88 -12.47 -34.89
CA LYS A 570 16.37 -13.86 -34.80
C LYS A 570 16.82 -14.39 -36.16
N GLU A 571 16.13 -14.02 -37.24
CA GLU A 571 16.50 -14.31 -38.63
C GLU A 571 17.63 -13.43 -39.17
N LYS A 572 18.15 -12.49 -38.36
CA LYS A 572 19.17 -11.49 -38.73
C LYS A 572 18.74 -10.51 -39.82
N LYS A 573 17.44 -10.30 -40.02
CA LYS A 573 16.83 -9.33 -40.95
C LYS A 573 16.66 -7.97 -40.26
N TYR A 574 17.79 -7.37 -39.85
CA TYR A 574 17.78 -6.19 -38.98
C TYR A 574 17.17 -4.94 -39.65
N GLU A 575 17.36 -4.76 -40.96
CA GLU A 575 16.79 -3.61 -41.67
C GLU A 575 15.26 -3.69 -41.78
N GLU A 576 14.71 -4.90 -41.99
CA GLU A 576 13.25 -5.11 -42.00
C GLU A 576 12.68 -4.89 -40.60
N ALA A 577 13.34 -5.40 -39.56
CA ALA A 577 12.95 -5.15 -38.16
C ALA A 577 13.02 -3.64 -37.82
N MET A 578 14.01 -2.91 -38.34
CA MET A 578 14.14 -1.46 -38.13
C MET A 578 12.95 -0.69 -38.68
N VAL A 579 12.38 -1.09 -39.83
CA VAL A 579 11.17 -0.47 -40.39
C VAL A 579 9.99 -0.63 -39.43
N GLU A 580 9.78 -1.82 -38.89
CA GLU A 580 8.65 -2.11 -38.01
C GLU A 580 8.80 -1.38 -36.65
N ILE A 581 10.00 -1.34 -36.08
CA ILE A 581 10.30 -0.61 -34.83
C ILE A 581 10.18 0.91 -35.02
N ASN A 582 10.58 1.45 -36.17
CA ASN A 582 10.38 2.88 -36.46
C ASN A 582 8.89 3.24 -36.52
N ARG A 583 8.07 2.39 -37.15
CA ARG A 583 6.62 2.60 -37.20
C ARG A 583 5.98 2.54 -35.80
N ASN A 584 6.46 1.65 -34.93
CA ASN A 584 6.02 1.63 -33.53
C ASN A 584 6.34 2.93 -32.79
N LEU A 585 7.54 3.49 -33.01
CA LEU A 585 7.92 4.78 -32.43
C LEU A 585 7.14 5.96 -33.04
N ASP A 586 6.68 5.85 -34.29
CA ASP A 586 5.78 6.85 -34.89
C ASP A 586 4.36 6.79 -34.26
N ASN A 587 3.94 5.63 -33.74
CA ASN A 587 2.71 5.49 -32.97
C ASN A 587 2.86 5.97 -31.52
N PHE A 588 3.95 5.56 -30.85
CA PHE A 588 4.27 5.94 -29.48
C PHE A 588 5.76 6.30 -29.35
N PRO A 589 6.12 7.59 -29.43
CA PRO A 589 7.51 8.04 -29.51
C PRO A 589 8.30 7.87 -28.21
N PHE A 590 7.60 7.65 -27.10
CA PHE A 590 8.20 7.49 -25.77
C PHE A 590 8.37 6.01 -25.39
N SER A 591 8.23 5.07 -26.33
CA SER A 591 8.38 3.65 -25.98
C SER A 591 9.83 3.30 -25.59
N TYR A 592 10.11 3.09 -24.30
CA TYR A 592 11.44 2.72 -23.84
C TYR A 592 11.84 1.32 -24.32
N ASN A 593 10.88 0.41 -24.53
CA ASN A 593 11.13 -0.91 -25.10
C ASN A 593 11.56 -0.81 -26.57
N ASN A 594 10.80 -0.09 -27.40
CA ASN A 594 11.16 0.07 -28.82
C ASN A 594 12.47 0.87 -29.01
N LEU A 595 12.74 1.86 -28.14
CA LEU A 595 14.03 2.55 -28.10
C LEU A 595 15.18 1.59 -27.78
N SER A 596 15.00 0.70 -26.80
CA SER A 596 15.99 -0.34 -26.46
C SER A 596 16.21 -1.29 -27.63
N THR A 597 15.14 -1.82 -28.24
CA THR A 597 15.22 -2.71 -29.41
C THR A 597 15.92 -2.03 -30.58
N LYS A 598 15.69 -0.73 -30.81
CA LYS A 598 16.43 0.04 -31.81
C LYS A 598 17.94 0.10 -31.50
N GLY A 599 18.31 0.21 -30.23
CA GLY A 599 19.69 0.04 -29.77
C GLY A 599 20.29 -1.32 -30.12
N VAL A 600 19.53 -2.41 -29.89
CA VAL A 600 19.92 -3.78 -30.25
C VAL A 600 20.13 -3.91 -31.77
N LEU A 601 19.23 -3.36 -32.58
CA LEU A 601 19.32 -3.39 -34.04
C LEU A 601 20.58 -2.69 -34.56
N PHE A 602 20.85 -1.47 -34.08
CA PHE A 602 22.08 -0.75 -34.45
C PHE A 602 23.34 -1.50 -33.99
N GLY A 603 23.31 -2.12 -32.81
CA GLY A 603 24.41 -2.94 -32.31
C GLY A 603 24.73 -4.12 -33.23
N ASN A 604 23.69 -4.81 -33.70
CA ASN A 604 23.81 -5.91 -34.66
C ASN A 604 24.24 -5.45 -36.07
N LEU A 605 23.88 -4.23 -36.47
CA LEU A 605 24.38 -3.55 -37.67
C LEU A 605 25.77 -2.95 -37.49
N ASN A 606 26.43 -3.21 -36.35
CA ASN A 606 27.77 -2.72 -35.98
C ASN A 606 27.88 -1.18 -35.92
N ASN A 607 26.75 -0.47 -35.75
CA ASN A 607 26.70 0.96 -35.50
C ASN A 607 26.60 1.24 -33.99
N LYS A 608 27.75 1.16 -33.32
CA LYS A 608 27.83 1.26 -31.85
C LYS A 608 27.45 2.63 -31.30
N GLU A 609 27.68 3.70 -32.07
CA GLU A 609 27.37 5.05 -31.63
C GLU A 609 25.85 5.25 -31.52
N GLU A 610 25.11 4.90 -32.56
CA GLU A 610 23.65 4.97 -32.52
C GLU A 610 23.05 3.98 -31.53
N ALA A 611 23.61 2.77 -31.41
CA ALA A 611 23.17 1.82 -30.40
C ALA A 611 23.25 2.40 -28.97
N ALA A 612 24.38 3.04 -28.62
CA ALA A 612 24.55 3.71 -27.34
C ALA A 612 23.58 4.90 -27.17
N ASN A 613 23.34 5.68 -28.22
CA ASN A 613 22.39 6.79 -28.21
C ASN A 613 20.96 6.32 -27.88
N TYR A 614 20.51 5.24 -28.50
CA TYR A 614 19.17 4.69 -28.27
C TYR A 614 19.01 3.99 -26.92
N TYR A 615 20.06 3.33 -26.41
CA TYR A 615 20.05 2.83 -25.03
C TYR A 615 19.93 3.97 -24.01
N LYS A 616 20.68 5.07 -24.19
CA LYS A 616 20.53 6.26 -23.33
C LYS A 616 19.15 6.89 -23.41
N LYS A 617 18.56 6.96 -24.62
CA LYS A 617 17.17 7.42 -24.78
C LYS A 617 16.20 6.49 -24.04
N SER A 618 16.33 5.17 -24.18
CA SER A 618 15.51 4.21 -23.44
C SER A 618 15.64 4.41 -21.92
N LEU A 619 16.86 4.53 -21.41
CA LEU A 619 17.13 4.76 -19.98
C LEU A 619 16.62 6.11 -19.47
N SER A 620 16.47 7.11 -20.34
CA SER A 620 15.86 8.41 -19.96
C SER A 620 14.37 8.33 -19.64
N TYR A 621 13.72 7.24 -20.07
CA TYR A 621 12.32 6.92 -19.77
C TYR A 621 12.16 5.78 -18.74
N ASN A 622 13.21 4.95 -18.57
CA ASN A 622 13.26 3.85 -17.61
C ASN A 622 14.70 3.61 -17.13
N SER A 623 15.17 4.45 -16.20
CA SER A 623 16.53 4.37 -15.64
C SER A 623 16.78 3.06 -14.87
N GLY A 624 15.71 2.43 -14.41
CA GLY A 624 15.70 1.13 -13.73
C GLY A 624 16.07 -0.07 -14.62
N ASN A 625 16.18 0.06 -15.95
CA ASN A 625 16.37 -1.09 -16.83
C ASN A 625 17.80 -1.67 -16.83
N ASP A 626 18.03 -2.71 -16.02
CA ASP A 626 19.33 -3.37 -15.83
C ASP A 626 19.94 -3.90 -17.12
N LYS A 627 19.13 -4.56 -17.95
CA LYS A 627 19.60 -5.17 -19.20
C LYS A 627 20.11 -4.11 -20.16
N VAL A 628 19.39 -3.00 -20.29
CA VAL A 628 19.79 -1.88 -21.17
C VAL A 628 21.05 -1.20 -20.66
N ASN A 629 21.15 -0.97 -19.35
CA ASN A 629 22.37 -0.44 -18.73
C ASN A 629 23.58 -1.35 -19.00
N GLN A 630 23.42 -2.67 -18.83
CA GLN A 630 24.48 -3.63 -19.08
C GLN A 630 24.92 -3.66 -20.55
N TYR A 631 23.96 -3.61 -21.50
CA TYR A 631 24.27 -3.48 -22.92
C TYR A 631 25.00 -2.18 -23.25
N LEU A 632 24.64 -1.07 -22.62
CA LEU A 632 25.32 0.21 -22.79
C LEU A 632 26.76 0.14 -22.24
N GLU A 633 26.98 -0.47 -21.08
CA GLU A 633 28.30 -0.69 -20.49
C GLU A 633 29.18 -1.56 -21.42
N ASP A 634 28.68 -2.72 -21.84
CA ASP A 634 29.41 -3.66 -22.72
C ASP A 634 29.77 -3.05 -24.07
N LEU A 635 28.83 -2.30 -24.66
CA LEU A 635 28.97 -1.67 -25.97
C LEU A 635 30.00 -0.54 -25.93
N THR A 636 29.96 0.29 -24.89
CA THR A 636 30.84 1.46 -24.79
C THR A 636 32.26 1.08 -24.36
N LYS A 637 32.46 -0.12 -23.77
CA LYS A 637 33.75 -0.57 -23.21
C LYS A 637 34.41 0.50 -22.34
N LYS A 638 33.61 1.39 -21.77
CA LYS A 638 34.09 2.53 -20.99
C LYS A 638 34.63 1.96 -19.69
N ILE A 639 35.83 2.38 -19.29
CA ILE A 639 36.37 2.03 -17.97
C ILE A 639 35.34 2.48 -16.93
N ASN A 640 34.87 1.55 -16.09
CA ASN A 640 33.95 1.84 -14.99
C ASN A 640 34.53 2.99 -14.17
N ASP A 641 33.73 4.05 -13.96
CA ASP A 641 34.21 5.27 -13.33
C ASP A 641 34.69 5.01 -11.89
N ILE A 642 34.10 4.03 -11.19
CA ILE A 642 34.57 3.57 -9.88
C ILE A 642 35.99 3.03 -9.97
N ASP A 643 36.29 2.21 -10.99
CA ASP A 643 37.62 1.61 -11.16
C ASP A 643 38.69 2.70 -11.36
N ARG A 644 38.36 3.87 -11.90
CA ARG A 644 39.35 4.95 -12.12
C ARG A 644 39.93 5.52 -10.82
N VAL A 645 39.18 5.44 -9.72
CA VAL A 645 39.55 6.00 -8.41
C VAL A 645 39.76 4.95 -7.33
N ALA A 646 39.14 3.78 -7.46
CA ALA A 646 39.30 2.68 -6.52
C ALA A 646 40.76 2.22 -6.41
N VAL A 647 41.16 1.82 -5.20
CA VAL A 647 42.46 1.18 -4.95
C VAL A 647 42.62 -0.03 -5.86
N LYS A 648 43.69 -0.02 -6.67
CA LYS A 648 43.94 -1.02 -7.71
C LYS A 648 44.40 -2.37 -7.17
N ASP A 649 45.26 -2.35 -6.16
CA ASP A 649 45.87 -3.57 -5.59
C ASP A 649 45.69 -3.59 -4.07
N LEU A 650 44.57 -4.18 -3.65
CA LEU A 650 44.23 -4.35 -2.22
C LEU A 650 45.24 -5.27 -1.50
N TYR A 651 45.87 -6.23 -2.17
CA TYR A 651 46.83 -7.14 -1.54
C TYR A 651 48.17 -6.44 -1.28
N ALA A 652 48.66 -5.65 -2.25
CA ALA A 652 49.84 -4.83 -2.05
C ALA A 652 49.63 -3.82 -0.91
N LEU A 653 48.44 -3.21 -0.85
CA LEU A 653 48.09 -2.27 0.21
C LEU A 653 48.01 -2.96 1.58
N ALA A 654 47.36 -4.13 1.66
CA ALA A 654 47.32 -4.96 2.86
C ALA A 654 48.74 -5.31 3.34
N LYS A 655 49.61 -5.75 2.43
CA LYS A 655 51.02 -6.06 2.74
C LYS A 655 51.81 -4.83 3.21
N GLN A 656 51.52 -3.65 2.66
CA GLN A 656 52.17 -2.40 3.05
C GLN A 656 51.72 -1.92 4.43
N ARG A 657 50.44 -2.06 4.77
CA ARG A 657 49.82 -1.45 5.95
C ARG A 657 49.67 -2.38 7.16
N ARG A 658 49.80 -3.70 6.97
CA ARG A 658 49.75 -4.69 8.07
C ARG A 658 50.83 -4.45 9.13
N ASN A 659 50.66 -5.08 10.29
CA ASN A 659 51.47 -4.90 11.49
C ASN A 659 51.51 -3.45 11.96
N THR A 660 50.39 -2.75 11.81
CA THR A 660 50.27 -1.37 12.27
C THR A 660 50.41 -1.29 13.80
N THR A 661 50.99 -0.19 14.27
CA THR A 661 51.08 0.11 15.71
C THR A 661 49.75 0.57 16.30
N HIS A 662 48.78 0.94 15.46
CA HIS A 662 47.44 1.38 15.85
C HIS A 662 46.52 0.18 16.10
N LYS A 663 46.70 -0.52 17.23
CA LYS A 663 45.83 -1.64 17.62
C LYS A 663 44.60 -1.16 18.39
N GLY A 664 43.42 -1.68 18.04
CA GLY A 664 42.16 -1.35 18.69
C GLY A 664 41.76 -2.32 19.80
N ASP A 665 40.82 -1.91 20.64
CA ASP A 665 40.38 -2.70 21.81
C ASP A 665 39.62 -3.98 21.42
N LEU A 666 38.98 -3.99 20.25
CA LEU A 666 38.25 -5.14 19.70
C LEU A 666 39.13 -6.12 18.92
N GLY A 667 40.45 -5.91 18.92
CA GLY A 667 41.36 -6.82 18.22
C GLY A 667 41.30 -6.71 16.70
N VAL A 668 40.72 -5.65 16.16
CA VAL A 668 40.63 -5.37 14.71
C VAL A 668 41.26 -4.02 14.41
N THR A 669 41.91 -3.88 13.25
CA THR A 669 42.33 -2.58 12.72
C THR A 669 41.94 -2.45 11.27
N THR A 670 41.31 -1.34 10.91
CA THR A 670 40.92 -1.04 9.53
C THR A 670 42.11 -0.44 8.80
N LEU A 671 42.75 -1.22 7.92
CA LEU A 671 43.87 -0.76 7.09
C LEU A 671 43.39 0.09 5.90
N LEU A 672 42.17 -0.16 5.42
CA LEU A 672 41.47 0.63 4.41
C LEU A 672 39.96 0.51 4.65
N ASP A 673 39.29 1.65 4.63
CA ASP A 673 37.86 1.79 4.44
C ASP A 673 37.64 2.70 3.22
N GLU A 674 37.17 2.15 2.12
CA GLU A 674 36.93 2.89 0.88
C GLU A 674 35.47 2.76 0.48
N TYR A 675 34.79 3.90 0.39
CA TYR A 675 33.42 4.00 -0.10
C TYR A 675 33.36 4.91 -1.33
N ILE A 676 32.89 4.38 -2.46
CA ILE A 676 32.80 5.12 -3.72
C ILE A 676 31.36 5.07 -4.21
N VAL A 677 30.77 6.24 -4.45
CA VAL A 677 29.43 6.43 -4.99
C VAL A 677 29.55 7.06 -6.38
N ASN A 678 29.00 6.40 -7.39
CA ASN A 678 28.87 6.92 -8.75
C ASN A 678 27.41 7.22 -9.07
N VAL A 679 27.09 8.50 -9.17
CA VAL A 679 25.77 9.01 -9.54
C VAL A 679 25.61 8.90 -11.06
N LEU A 680 24.56 8.19 -11.48
CA LEU A 680 24.27 7.98 -12.91
C LEU A 680 23.51 9.19 -13.48
N GLU A 681 23.74 9.52 -14.74
CA GLU A 681 23.14 10.70 -15.40
C GLU A 681 21.62 10.51 -15.59
N GLU A 682 21.22 9.27 -15.82
CA GLU A 682 19.84 8.84 -16.02
C GLU A 682 19.06 8.66 -14.69
N GLY A 683 19.74 8.71 -13.53
CA GLY A 683 19.18 8.46 -12.20
C GLY A 683 19.69 7.15 -11.58
N GLY A 684 19.68 7.07 -10.24
CA GLY A 684 20.26 5.96 -9.47
C GLY A 684 21.77 6.03 -9.22
N LEU A 685 22.28 5.06 -8.47
CA LEU A 685 23.66 5.01 -7.95
C LEU A 685 24.32 3.66 -8.23
N LYS A 686 25.62 3.68 -8.50
CA LYS A 686 26.50 2.50 -8.40
C LYS A 686 27.52 2.75 -7.30
N LYS A 687 27.60 1.85 -6.33
CA LYS A 687 28.41 1.99 -5.12
C LYS A 687 29.41 0.86 -5.04
N ARG A 688 30.59 1.14 -4.49
CA ARG A 688 31.59 0.14 -4.13
C ARG A 688 32.10 0.42 -2.73
N SER A 689 32.12 -0.63 -1.92
CA SER A 689 32.77 -0.62 -0.61
C SER A 689 33.95 -1.60 -0.65
N SER A 690 35.14 -1.13 -0.27
CA SER A 690 36.34 -1.95 -0.11
C SER A 690 36.86 -1.80 1.32
N TYR A 691 36.96 -2.92 2.04
CA TYR A 691 37.51 -2.97 3.39
C TYR A 691 38.74 -3.88 3.45
N ILE A 692 39.74 -3.45 4.22
CA ILE A 692 40.89 -4.27 4.61
C ILE A 692 40.99 -4.24 6.13
N TYR A 693 40.76 -5.38 6.79
CA TYR A 693 40.81 -5.51 8.24
C TYR A 693 41.97 -6.40 8.68
N GLU A 694 42.82 -5.95 9.59
CA GLU A 694 43.84 -6.78 10.24
C GLU A 694 43.34 -7.31 11.58
N ILE A 695 43.46 -8.62 11.79
CA ILE A 695 43.17 -9.27 13.07
C ILE A 695 44.40 -9.15 13.96
N THR A 696 44.26 -8.45 15.08
CA THR A 696 45.37 -8.08 15.97
C THR A 696 45.34 -8.79 17.34
N SER A 697 44.23 -9.47 17.67
CA SER A 697 44.09 -10.36 18.84
C SER A 697 42.93 -11.35 18.67
N ASP A 698 42.79 -12.31 19.59
CA ASP A 698 41.69 -13.30 19.56
C ASP A 698 40.30 -12.66 19.57
N ALA A 699 40.11 -11.51 20.24
CA ALA A 699 38.86 -10.76 20.20
C ALA A 699 38.44 -10.37 18.76
N GLY A 700 39.40 -10.08 17.88
CA GLY A 700 39.10 -9.73 16.49
C GLY A 700 38.66 -10.92 15.65
N ILE A 701 39.02 -12.15 16.06
CA ILE A 701 38.50 -13.36 15.43
C ILE A 701 37.00 -13.46 15.71
N GLU A 702 36.59 -13.31 16.96
CA GLU A 702 35.17 -13.34 17.34
C GLU A 702 34.38 -12.21 16.68
N GLU A 703 34.99 -11.02 16.54
CA GLU A 703 34.38 -9.85 15.93
C GLU A 703 34.14 -9.99 14.41
N LEU A 704 35.06 -10.63 13.66
CA LEU A 704 35.03 -10.64 12.19
C LEU A 704 34.96 -12.03 11.54
N LYS A 705 34.76 -13.12 12.30
CA LYS A 705 34.56 -14.46 11.73
C LYS A 705 33.34 -14.55 10.81
N GLU A 706 32.35 -13.67 11.00
CA GLU A 706 31.12 -13.59 10.22
C GLU A 706 30.88 -12.13 9.78
N TYR A 707 30.38 -11.93 8.56
CA TYR A 707 30.05 -10.61 8.03
C TYR A 707 28.87 -10.71 7.07
N SER A 708 27.98 -9.71 7.04
CA SER A 708 26.85 -9.68 6.10
C SER A 708 26.93 -8.44 5.21
N VAL A 709 26.68 -8.63 3.91
CA VAL A 709 26.61 -7.55 2.92
C VAL A 709 25.28 -7.61 2.17
N ASN A 710 24.79 -6.44 1.77
CA ASN A 710 23.66 -6.31 0.86
C ASN A 710 24.15 -5.83 -0.52
N GLY A 711 24.83 -6.72 -1.26
CA GLY A 711 25.44 -6.38 -2.54
C GLY A 711 26.11 -7.56 -3.23
N VAL A 712 26.66 -7.32 -4.42
CA VAL A 712 27.41 -8.33 -5.18
C VAL A 712 28.84 -8.36 -4.68
N VAL A 713 29.21 -9.43 -3.96
CA VAL A 713 30.58 -9.66 -3.47
C VAL A 713 31.54 -9.80 -4.65
N LYS A 714 32.63 -9.05 -4.62
CA LYS A 714 33.75 -9.13 -5.56
C LYS A 714 34.95 -9.85 -4.95
N LYS A 715 35.19 -9.65 -3.66
CA LYS A 715 36.24 -10.32 -2.87
C LYS A 715 35.74 -10.51 -1.44
N ALA A 716 35.97 -11.69 -0.88
CA ALA A 716 35.82 -11.98 0.53
C ALA A 716 36.86 -13.05 0.89
N GLU A 717 38.02 -12.60 1.37
CA GLU A 717 39.21 -13.44 1.46
C GLU A 717 40.05 -13.12 2.69
N ILE A 718 40.74 -14.13 3.22
CA ILE A 718 41.75 -14.01 4.27
C ILE A 718 43.14 -14.08 3.63
N VAL A 719 43.98 -13.08 3.89
CA VAL A 719 45.40 -13.04 3.51
C VAL A 719 46.25 -13.38 4.73
N LYS A 720 46.89 -14.55 4.70
CA LYS A 720 47.74 -15.04 5.77
C LYS A 720 49.08 -14.30 5.86
N PRO A 721 49.81 -14.33 6.99
CA PRO A 721 51.16 -13.77 7.13
C PRO A 721 52.18 -14.22 6.07
N ASN A 722 52.11 -15.48 5.64
CA ASN A 722 52.96 -16.04 4.59
C ASN A 722 52.53 -15.64 3.16
N GLY A 723 51.44 -14.88 3.02
CA GLY A 723 50.88 -14.45 1.74
C GLY A 723 49.88 -15.42 1.09
N SER A 724 49.59 -16.57 1.68
CA SER A 724 48.55 -17.47 1.16
C SER A 724 47.15 -16.87 1.34
N ILE A 725 46.27 -17.09 0.38
CA ILE A 725 44.90 -16.58 0.38
C ILE A 725 43.94 -17.73 0.71
N VAL A 726 42.99 -17.49 1.62
CA VAL A 726 41.90 -18.40 1.97
C VAL A 726 40.57 -17.69 1.66
N PRO A 727 39.81 -18.12 0.65
CA PRO A 727 38.49 -17.56 0.38
C PRO A 727 37.51 -17.80 1.53
N ALA A 728 36.59 -16.87 1.77
CA ALA A 728 35.48 -17.05 2.68
C ALA A 728 34.38 -17.93 2.05
N GLU A 729 33.54 -18.52 2.90
CA GLU A 729 32.29 -19.13 2.46
C GLU A 729 31.21 -18.05 2.32
N GLU A 730 30.46 -18.03 1.21
CA GLU A 730 29.44 -17.02 0.92
C GLU A 730 28.09 -17.68 0.64
N ASN A 731 27.03 -17.21 1.29
CA ASN A 731 25.65 -17.61 0.98
C ASN A 731 24.66 -16.45 1.20
N TYR A 732 24.00 -16.02 0.13
CA TYR A 732 23.03 -14.91 0.12
C TYR A 732 23.53 -13.64 0.84
N GLY A 733 24.79 -13.25 0.61
CA GLY A 733 25.40 -12.08 1.23
C GLY A 733 25.93 -12.28 2.65
N ASN A 734 25.75 -13.46 3.25
CA ASN A 734 26.43 -13.83 4.50
C ASN A 734 27.79 -14.47 4.19
N ILE A 735 28.82 -14.02 4.88
CA ILE A 735 30.22 -14.34 4.64
C ILE A 735 30.81 -14.93 5.92
N VAL A 736 31.45 -16.09 5.80
CA VAL A 736 32.11 -16.77 6.93
C VAL A 736 33.60 -16.96 6.64
N PHE A 737 34.44 -16.35 7.47
CA PHE A 737 35.90 -16.42 7.37
C PHE A 737 36.43 -17.61 8.19
N THR A 738 36.44 -18.79 7.57
CA THR A 738 36.88 -20.02 8.25
C THR A 738 38.39 -19.99 8.54
N ASN A 739 38.78 -20.52 9.70
CA ASN A 739 40.18 -20.61 10.13
C ASN A 739 40.89 -19.23 10.20
N LEU A 740 40.18 -18.19 10.65
CA LEU A 740 40.72 -16.86 10.91
C LEU A 740 41.64 -16.88 12.15
N ALA A 741 42.81 -16.23 12.06
CA ALA A 741 43.82 -16.22 13.11
C ALA A 741 44.43 -14.82 13.33
N VAL A 742 45.06 -14.61 14.49
CA VAL A 742 45.79 -13.36 14.78
C VAL A 742 46.93 -13.15 13.78
N GLY A 743 47.00 -11.95 13.20
CA GLY A 743 47.91 -11.56 12.13
C GLY A 743 47.37 -11.78 10.72
N ASP A 744 46.18 -12.36 10.57
CA ASP A 744 45.50 -12.44 9.29
C ASP A 744 44.92 -11.08 8.88
N VAL A 745 44.78 -10.88 7.56
CA VAL A 745 44.10 -9.72 6.99
C VAL A 745 42.88 -10.17 6.19
N ILE A 746 41.71 -9.64 6.50
CA ILE A 746 40.50 -9.81 5.69
C ILE A 746 40.48 -8.74 4.60
N ILE A 747 40.23 -9.15 3.35
CA ILE A 747 39.90 -8.26 2.24
C ILE A 747 38.45 -8.53 1.85
N LEU A 748 37.63 -7.49 1.95
CA LEU A 748 36.22 -7.51 1.57
C LEU A 748 35.97 -6.42 0.52
N GLN A 749 35.33 -6.76 -0.59
CA GLN A 749 34.90 -5.79 -1.59
C GLN A 749 33.57 -6.22 -2.17
N TYR A 750 32.62 -5.30 -2.27
CA TYR A 750 31.32 -5.57 -2.88
C TYR A 750 30.76 -4.32 -3.57
N ASP A 751 29.91 -4.56 -4.57
CA ASP A 751 29.22 -3.51 -5.32
C ASP A 751 27.72 -3.51 -4.99
N VAL A 752 27.13 -2.31 -4.86
CA VAL A 752 25.68 -2.11 -4.73
C VAL A 752 25.21 -1.25 -5.90
N THR A 753 24.06 -1.57 -6.48
CA THR A 753 23.42 -0.73 -7.49
C THR A 753 22.03 -0.37 -6.98
N GLU A 754 21.77 0.92 -6.86
CA GLU A 754 20.49 1.46 -6.41
C GLU A 754 19.81 2.19 -7.57
N ARG A 755 18.52 1.92 -7.74
CA ARG A 755 17.73 2.44 -8.84
C ARG A 755 16.42 2.91 -8.26
N GLU A 756 16.21 4.20 -8.33
CA GLU A 756 15.01 4.83 -7.81
C GLU A 756 14.06 5.18 -8.97
N THR A 757 12.78 5.25 -8.66
CA THR A 757 11.71 5.69 -9.57
C THR A 757 10.89 6.77 -8.89
N GLY A 758 10.07 7.47 -9.67
CA GLY A 758 9.21 8.54 -9.18
C GLY A 758 9.91 9.89 -8.98
N ARG A 759 9.32 10.74 -8.14
CA ARG A 759 9.71 12.17 -7.99
C ARG A 759 11.20 12.40 -7.68
N PHE A 760 11.81 11.54 -6.87
CA PHE A 760 13.18 11.68 -6.40
C PHE A 760 14.18 10.76 -7.11
N TYR A 761 13.83 10.19 -8.27
CA TYR A 761 14.65 9.19 -8.98
C TYR A 761 16.08 9.62 -9.38
N LYS A 762 16.32 10.93 -9.43
CA LYS A 762 17.63 11.55 -9.70
C LYS A 762 18.30 12.11 -8.46
N ASP A 763 17.57 12.13 -7.36
CA ASP A 763 18.08 12.56 -6.09
C ASP A 763 18.84 11.43 -5.41
N PHE A 764 19.75 11.81 -4.52
CA PHE A 764 20.43 10.85 -3.67
C PHE A 764 20.73 11.46 -2.31
N ASN A 765 20.96 10.59 -1.33
CA ASN A 765 21.35 10.94 0.03
C ASN A 765 22.32 9.88 0.57
N GLU A 766 23.61 10.21 0.62
CA GLU A 766 24.65 9.29 1.09
C GLU A 766 25.41 9.86 2.27
N ALA A 767 25.72 8.98 3.23
CA ALA A 767 26.57 9.28 4.37
C ALA A 767 27.80 8.36 4.36
N SER A 768 28.97 8.93 4.59
CA SER A 768 30.20 8.17 4.86
C SER A 768 30.74 8.53 6.23
N TYR A 769 31.04 7.52 7.04
CA TYR A 769 31.60 7.63 8.38
C TYR A 769 33.08 7.23 8.34
N PHE A 770 33.98 8.13 8.75
CA PHE A 770 35.42 7.95 8.56
C PHE A 770 36.11 7.20 9.70
N ASN A 771 35.57 7.30 10.92
CA ASN A 771 36.05 6.60 12.09
C ASN A 771 34.93 5.79 12.72
N GLY A 772 35.29 4.67 13.36
CA GLY A 772 34.35 3.83 14.05
C GLY A 772 34.98 3.07 15.22
N TYR A 773 34.46 1.92 15.59
CA TYR A 773 34.94 1.15 16.74
C TYR A 773 36.32 0.50 16.53
N TYR A 774 36.84 0.51 15.31
CA TYR A 774 38.22 0.12 15.01
C TYR A 774 39.04 1.36 14.67
N PRO A 775 40.33 1.39 15.06
CA PRO A 775 41.23 2.41 14.54
C PRO A 775 41.36 2.24 13.02
N VAL A 776 41.46 3.37 12.31
CA VAL A 776 41.46 3.39 10.85
C VAL A 776 42.74 4.03 10.34
N VAL A 777 43.53 3.27 9.56
CA VAL A 777 44.76 3.78 8.94
C VAL A 777 44.42 4.79 7.84
N GLU A 778 43.42 4.50 7.02
CA GLU A 778 42.92 5.41 5.98
C GLU A 778 41.46 5.10 5.66
N SER A 779 40.62 6.13 5.69
CA SER A 779 39.25 6.09 5.19
C SER A 779 39.08 7.07 4.04
N THR A 780 38.46 6.63 2.95
CA THR A 780 38.22 7.41 1.74
C THR A 780 36.76 7.35 1.33
N PHE A 781 36.19 8.51 1.05
CA PHE A 781 34.86 8.63 0.45
C PHE A 781 34.99 9.34 -0.89
N THR A 782 34.46 8.77 -1.96
CA THR A 782 34.46 9.41 -3.29
C THR A 782 33.05 9.49 -3.86
N VAL A 783 32.64 10.70 -4.25
CA VAL A 783 31.42 10.93 -5.03
C VAL A 783 31.81 11.28 -6.45
N ILE A 784 31.37 10.45 -7.39
CA ILE A 784 31.49 10.66 -8.82
C ILE A 784 30.13 11.16 -9.31
N SER A 785 30.08 12.38 -9.84
CA SER A 785 28.84 13.05 -10.22
C SER A 785 28.91 13.63 -11.63
N PRO A 786 27.78 13.76 -12.35
CA PRO A 786 27.73 14.57 -13.57
C PRO A 786 28.26 15.99 -13.31
N GLU A 787 29.01 16.57 -14.25
CA GLU A 787 29.73 17.84 -14.05
C GLU A 787 28.83 18.99 -13.57
N ASN A 788 27.57 19.01 -13.99
CA ASN A 788 26.60 20.07 -13.65
C ASN A 788 25.68 19.72 -12.48
N LEU A 789 25.81 18.55 -11.88
CA LEU A 789 24.98 18.15 -10.74
C LEU A 789 25.43 18.91 -9.49
N LYS A 790 24.50 19.61 -8.85
CA LYS A 790 24.73 20.27 -7.56
C LYS A 790 24.16 19.39 -6.46
N TYR A 791 24.92 19.20 -5.40
CA TYR A 791 24.50 18.53 -4.17
C TYR A 791 25.07 19.26 -2.97
N ASN A 792 24.34 19.17 -1.85
CA ASN A 792 24.73 19.69 -0.55
C ASN A 792 25.77 18.77 0.09
N ILE A 793 26.69 19.35 0.85
CA ILE A 793 27.71 18.62 1.62
C ILE A 793 27.62 19.11 3.06
N VAL A 794 27.34 18.21 4.00
CA VAL A 794 27.32 18.50 5.44
C VAL A 794 28.37 17.66 6.14
N TYR A 795 29.17 18.32 6.97
CA TYR A 795 30.22 17.70 7.78
C TYR A 795 29.75 17.62 9.22
N ASN A 796 29.83 16.43 9.82
CA ASN A 796 29.52 16.23 11.24
C ASN A 796 30.79 15.83 12.00
N ASN A 797 30.90 16.31 13.24
CA ASN A 797 31.95 15.94 14.20
C ASN A 797 33.39 16.15 13.72
N GLY A 798 33.62 17.04 12.75
CA GLY A 798 34.95 17.39 12.26
C GLY A 798 34.91 17.92 10.83
N ASN A 799 36.04 18.49 10.39
CA ASN A 799 36.22 18.88 8.99
C ASN A 799 36.96 17.77 8.25
N VAL A 800 36.50 17.42 7.05
CA VAL A 800 37.14 16.41 6.21
C VAL A 800 37.67 17.07 4.93
N PRO A 801 39.00 17.11 4.71
CA PRO A 801 39.55 17.70 3.50
C PRO A 801 39.16 16.87 2.28
N PHE A 802 38.90 17.55 1.16
CA PHE A 802 38.59 16.90 -0.10
C PHE A 802 39.48 17.39 -1.24
N THR A 803 39.60 16.56 -2.27
CA THR A 803 40.16 16.92 -3.58
C THR A 803 39.10 16.73 -4.64
N SER A 804 39.14 17.53 -5.70
CA SER A 804 38.20 17.39 -6.83
C SER A 804 38.96 17.31 -8.15
N LYS A 805 38.54 16.41 -9.04
CA LYS A 805 39.08 16.24 -10.39
C LYS A 805 37.93 16.14 -11.39
N LYS A 806 38.10 16.75 -12.56
CA LYS A 806 37.16 16.64 -13.69
C LYS A 806 37.71 15.71 -14.75
N ILE A 807 36.94 14.70 -15.14
CA ILE A 807 37.30 13.73 -16.18
C ILE A 807 36.03 13.44 -16.99
N GLU A 808 36.09 13.58 -18.32
CA GLU A 808 35.00 13.18 -19.23
C GLU A 808 33.59 13.68 -18.82
N LYS A 809 33.44 14.97 -18.49
CA LYS A 809 32.19 15.61 -18.01
C LYS A 809 31.63 15.06 -16.69
N LYS A 810 32.48 14.43 -15.88
CA LYS A 810 32.18 14.05 -14.49
C LYS A 810 33.13 14.73 -13.53
N THR A 811 32.63 15.00 -12.33
CA THR A 811 33.39 15.53 -11.19
C THR A 811 33.57 14.41 -10.17
N TYR A 812 34.83 14.15 -9.79
CA TYR A 812 35.23 13.18 -8.79
C TYR A 812 35.64 13.97 -7.55
N THR A 813 34.85 13.93 -6.49
CA THR A 813 35.15 14.57 -5.21
C THR A 813 35.53 13.50 -4.21
N THR A 814 36.78 13.52 -3.73
CA THR A 814 37.31 12.52 -2.80
C THR A 814 37.70 13.17 -1.49
N TRP A 815 37.08 12.72 -0.41
CA TRP A 815 37.41 13.03 0.97
C TRP A 815 38.33 11.95 1.53
N THR A 816 39.31 12.33 2.34
CA THR A 816 40.27 11.37 2.92
C THR A 816 40.70 11.78 4.31
N LEU A 817 40.68 10.81 5.22
CA LEU A 817 41.30 10.92 6.54
C LEU A 817 42.24 9.74 6.78
N LYS A 818 43.27 9.97 7.61
CA LYS A 818 44.30 8.98 7.92
C LYS A 818 44.57 8.93 9.42
N ASN A 819 45.01 7.76 9.87
CA ASN A 819 45.42 7.50 11.25
C ASN A 819 44.36 7.96 12.27
N LEU A 820 43.12 7.57 12.03
CA LEU A 820 41.99 7.92 12.87
C LEU A 820 41.97 7.00 14.10
N PRO A 821 41.79 7.58 15.29
CA PRO A 821 41.60 6.78 16.49
C PRO A 821 40.26 6.06 16.41
N GLN A 822 40.17 4.92 17.09
CA GLN A 822 38.88 4.29 17.35
C GLN A 822 37.98 5.22 18.18
N LEU A 823 36.68 5.14 17.95
CA LEU A 823 35.68 5.67 18.86
C LEU A 823 35.69 4.85 20.15
N SER A 824 35.38 5.51 21.28
CA SER A 824 35.20 4.78 22.53
C SER A 824 33.98 3.86 22.40
N LYS A 825 34.07 2.68 23.02
CA LYS A 825 32.90 1.81 23.20
C LYS A 825 31.76 2.61 23.81
N GLU A 826 30.55 2.37 23.33
CA GLU A 826 29.35 3.05 23.78
C GLU A 826 29.19 2.90 25.31
N GLU A 827 29.22 4.02 26.02
CA GLU A 827 28.89 4.08 27.45
C GLU A 827 27.36 4.10 27.58
N SER A 828 26.80 3.50 28.64
CA SER A 828 25.34 3.50 28.84
C SER A 828 24.78 4.91 28.77
N PHE A 829 23.68 5.08 28.02
CA PHE A 829 22.99 6.36 27.78
C PHE A 829 23.84 7.41 27.05
N SER A 830 24.86 7.00 26.30
CA SER A 830 25.60 7.92 25.42
C SER A 830 24.89 8.14 24.08
N LYS A 831 25.40 9.07 23.28
CA LYS A 831 24.88 9.33 21.93
C LYS A 831 25.13 8.14 21.00
N GLN A 832 24.20 7.92 20.08
CA GLN A 832 24.29 6.90 19.03
C GLN A 832 25.54 7.11 18.14
N TYR A 833 26.05 6.02 17.55
CA TYR A 833 27.24 6.02 16.68
C TYR A 833 27.26 7.15 15.63
N ALA A 834 26.18 7.31 14.88
CA ALA A 834 26.08 8.30 13.81
C ALA A 834 26.10 9.75 14.32
N ASP A 835 25.79 9.97 15.61
CA ASP A 835 25.83 11.29 16.25
C ASP A 835 27.24 11.70 16.69
N ILE A 836 28.17 10.74 16.83
CA ILE A 836 29.54 10.98 17.32
C ILE A 836 30.63 10.72 16.27
N ALA A 837 30.37 9.90 15.26
CA ALA A 837 31.31 9.61 14.19
C ALA A 837 31.55 10.85 13.30
N THR A 838 32.80 11.04 12.88
CA THR A 838 33.15 12.03 11.85
C THR A 838 32.56 11.56 10.52
N SER A 839 31.67 12.35 9.93
CA SER A 839 30.99 11.96 8.69
C SER A 839 30.88 13.09 7.69
N VAL A 840 30.76 12.68 6.42
CA VAL A 840 30.39 13.53 5.30
C VAL A 840 29.07 13.01 4.76
N ASN A 841 28.07 13.89 4.75
CA ASN A 841 26.73 13.61 4.22
C ASN A 841 26.57 14.43 2.94
N VAL A 842 26.11 13.77 1.88
CA VAL A 842 25.93 14.38 0.56
C VAL A 842 24.54 14.08 0.02
N GLY A 843 23.87 15.08 -0.54
CA GLY A 843 22.59 14.83 -1.18
C GLY A 843 22.05 16.02 -1.96
N THR A 844 21.15 15.74 -2.89
CA THR A 844 20.69 16.71 -3.91
C THR A 844 19.46 17.51 -3.50
N LEU A 845 18.63 16.96 -2.59
CA LEU A 845 17.46 17.66 -2.07
C LEU A 845 17.91 18.88 -1.25
N ASN A 846 17.33 20.04 -1.59
CA ASN A 846 17.74 21.32 -1.03
C ASN A 846 16.82 21.79 0.09
N SER A 847 15.61 21.24 0.19
CA SER A 847 14.61 21.70 1.14
C SER A 847 13.70 20.58 1.65
N TRP A 848 13.29 20.69 2.90
CA TRP A 848 12.26 19.82 3.49
C TRP A 848 10.87 20.06 2.89
N LYS A 849 10.65 21.23 2.27
CA LYS A 849 9.47 21.55 1.47
C LYS A 849 9.22 20.50 0.38
N GLU A 850 10.26 20.05 -0.31
CA GLU A 850 10.12 19.08 -1.41
C GLU A 850 9.55 17.75 -0.90
N ILE A 851 10.04 17.31 0.25
CA ILE A 851 9.59 16.09 0.94
C ILE A 851 8.18 16.27 1.50
N ALA A 852 7.88 17.41 2.12
CA ALA A 852 6.55 17.71 2.64
C ALA A 852 5.49 17.74 1.53
N ASN A 853 5.82 18.36 0.38
CA ASN A 853 4.95 18.35 -0.79
C ASN A 853 4.77 16.95 -1.39
N TRP A 854 5.86 16.19 -1.49
CA TRP A 854 5.80 14.80 -1.95
C TRP A 854 4.90 13.93 -1.06
N TYR A 855 5.07 14.00 0.25
CA TYR A 855 4.27 13.20 1.18
C TYR A 855 2.80 13.68 1.20
N SER A 856 2.56 14.98 1.13
CA SER A 856 1.20 15.56 1.03
C SER A 856 0.48 15.06 -0.23
N ASP A 857 1.15 15.05 -1.39
CA ASP A 857 0.60 14.49 -2.62
C ASP A 857 0.34 12.98 -2.50
N LEU A 858 1.29 12.23 -1.90
CA LEU A 858 1.21 10.78 -1.71
C LEU A 858 -0.03 10.34 -0.91
N VAL A 859 -0.38 11.08 0.15
CA VAL A 859 -1.50 10.74 1.03
C VAL A 859 -2.84 11.36 0.58
N LYS A 860 -2.84 12.30 -0.36
CA LYS A 860 -4.01 13.08 -0.76
C LYS A 860 -5.25 12.23 -1.05
N LYS A 861 -5.10 11.17 -1.86
CA LYS A 861 -6.20 10.26 -2.24
C LYS A 861 -6.81 9.52 -1.05
N VAL A 862 -6.02 9.19 -0.03
CA VAL A 862 -6.49 8.42 1.14
C VAL A 862 -7.04 9.30 2.26
N THR A 863 -6.84 10.62 2.18
CA THR A 863 -7.35 11.59 3.19
C THR A 863 -8.79 12.07 2.92
N ASN A 864 -9.37 11.74 1.76
CA ASN A 864 -10.77 12.07 1.50
C ASN A 864 -11.69 11.10 2.30
N PRO A 865 -12.61 11.63 3.13
CA PRO A 865 -13.49 10.80 3.95
C PRO A 865 -14.55 10.13 3.06
N ASP A 866 -14.69 8.81 3.21
CA ASP A 866 -15.81 8.07 2.60
C ASP A 866 -17.00 7.93 3.57
N LYS A 867 -18.06 7.26 3.11
CA LYS A 867 -19.28 7.04 3.90
C LYS A 867 -19.01 6.36 5.25
N ILE A 868 -18.13 5.35 5.30
CA ILE A 868 -17.82 4.63 6.55
C ILE A 868 -17.18 5.57 7.56
N THR A 869 -16.25 6.40 7.09
CA THR A 869 -15.54 7.39 7.91
C THR A 869 -16.51 8.44 8.44
N ILE A 870 -17.41 8.95 7.59
CA ILE A 870 -18.46 9.90 7.96
C ILE A 870 -19.44 9.29 8.98
N ASP A 871 -19.88 8.05 8.76
CA ASP A 871 -20.79 7.33 9.66
C ASP A 871 -20.13 7.09 11.02
N THR A 872 -18.82 6.79 11.05
CA THR A 872 -18.07 6.72 12.31
C THR A 872 -18.00 8.08 13.01
N PHE A 873 -17.73 9.16 12.29
CA PHE A 873 -17.76 10.50 12.89
C PHE A 873 -19.13 10.82 13.51
N ASN A 874 -20.21 10.53 12.80
CA ASN A 874 -21.59 10.71 13.29
C ASN A 874 -21.92 9.78 14.46
N LYS A 875 -21.30 8.59 14.54
CA LYS A 875 -21.43 7.69 15.69
C LYS A 875 -20.72 8.24 16.93
N ILE A 876 -19.56 8.88 16.77
CA ILE A 876 -18.84 9.54 17.86
C ILE A 876 -19.64 10.78 18.32
N PHE A 877 -20.16 11.56 17.38
CA PHE A 877 -20.89 12.80 17.64
C PHE A 877 -22.33 12.79 17.08
N PRO A 878 -23.26 12.01 17.67
CA PRO A 878 -24.63 11.84 17.13
C PRO A 878 -25.48 13.12 17.16
N LYS A 879 -25.07 14.12 17.95
CA LYS A 879 -25.71 15.44 18.03
C LYS A 879 -24.83 16.55 17.43
N GLY A 880 -23.80 16.18 16.66
CA GLY A 880 -22.75 17.08 16.22
C GLY A 880 -21.78 17.45 17.35
N THR A 881 -20.84 18.33 17.03
CA THR A 881 -19.74 18.75 17.94
C THR A 881 -20.08 20.01 18.75
N SER A 882 -21.29 20.54 18.64
CA SER A 882 -21.71 21.75 19.34
C SER A 882 -21.74 21.52 20.86
N GLY A 883 -21.05 22.38 21.61
CA GLY A 883 -20.96 22.31 23.07
C GLY A 883 -19.68 21.65 23.62
N PHE A 884 -18.82 21.13 22.74
CA PHE A 884 -17.49 20.65 23.10
C PHE A 884 -16.40 21.64 22.68
N THR A 885 -15.33 21.72 23.46
CA THR A 885 -14.06 22.36 23.08
C THR A 885 -13.33 21.53 22.01
N GLN A 886 -12.38 22.12 21.28
CA GLN A 886 -11.59 21.36 20.32
C GLN A 886 -10.79 20.26 21.00
N TYR A 887 -10.28 20.52 22.22
CA TYR A 887 -9.61 19.51 23.04
C TYR A 887 -10.50 18.31 23.37
N GLU A 888 -11.74 18.53 23.80
CA GLU A 888 -12.69 17.45 24.11
C GLU A 888 -13.10 16.64 22.87
N ILE A 889 -13.26 17.31 21.72
CA ILE A 889 -13.55 16.64 20.45
C ILE A 889 -12.37 15.74 20.05
N ALA A 890 -11.14 16.28 20.09
CA ALA A 890 -9.93 15.52 19.79
C ALA A 890 -9.75 14.32 20.72
N GLN A 891 -9.98 14.51 22.02
CA GLN A 891 -9.91 13.42 23.00
C GLN A 891 -10.93 12.31 22.70
N GLN A 892 -12.18 12.64 22.36
CA GLN A 892 -13.19 11.62 22.03
C GLN A 892 -12.85 10.85 20.74
N ILE A 893 -12.23 11.52 19.76
CA ILE A 893 -11.74 10.86 18.54
C ILE A 893 -10.57 9.92 18.89
N TYR A 894 -9.61 10.38 19.68
CA TYR A 894 -8.48 9.59 20.17
C TYR A 894 -8.95 8.35 20.91
N ASP A 895 -9.80 8.53 21.93
CA ASP A 895 -10.35 7.46 22.76
C ASP A 895 -11.14 6.45 21.92
N TYR A 896 -11.85 6.90 20.88
CA TYR A 896 -12.53 6.01 19.95
C TYR A 896 -11.53 5.17 19.16
N ILE A 897 -10.46 5.77 18.62
CA ILE A 897 -9.46 5.06 17.83
C ILE A 897 -8.76 4.01 18.70
N GLU A 898 -8.19 4.40 19.85
CA GLU A 898 -7.43 3.48 20.71
C GLU A 898 -8.29 2.32 21.25
N LYS A 899 -9.59 2.55 21.45
CA LYS A 899 -10.52 1.51 21.91
C LYS A 899 -10.97 0.56 20.80
N ASN A 900 -11.03 1.01 19.55
CA ASN A 900 -11.68 0.27 18.47
C ASN A 900 -10.70 -0.22 17.39
N VAL A 901 -9.46 0.24 17.38
CA VAL A 901 -8.44 -0.09 16.39
C VAL A 901 -7.16 -0.54 17.11
N ASN A 902 -6.53 -1.61 16.65
CA ASN A 902 -5.28 -2.11 17.22
C ASN A 902 -4.09 -1.71 16.34
N TYR A 903 -2.99 -1.31 16.99
CA TYR A 903 -1.72 -1.06 16.30
C TYR A 903 -1.10 -2.36 15.77
N SER A 904 -0.64 -2.36 14.52
CA SER A 904 0.09 -3.47 13.90
C SER A 904 1.03 -2.92 12.83
N SER A 905 2.34 -3.13 12.99
CA SER A 905 3.38 -2.75 12.04
C SER A 905 4.05 -4.01 11.49
N VAL A 906 3.63 -4.44 10.28
CA VAL A 906 4.21 -5.61 9.60
C VAL A 906 4.44 -5.31 8.12
N ASN A 907 5.70 -5.45 7.67
CA ASN A 907 6.17 -4.98 6.36
C ASN A 907 5.39 -5.51 5.14
N PHE A 908 4.75 -6.69 5.21
CA PHE A 908 4.00 -7.24 4.08
C PHE A 908 2.58 -6.69 3.92
N ARG A 909 2.00 -6.07 4.97
CA ARG A 909 0.62 -5.53 4.94
C ARG A 909 0.58 -4.06 4.58
N GLN A 910 1.68 -3.34 4.80
CA GLN A 910 1.72 -1.89 4.82
C GLN A 910 2.90 -1.40 3.98
N SER A 911 2.64 -0.41 3.11
CA SER A 911 3.72 0.35 2.48
C SER A 911 4.54 1.07 3.55
N GLY A 912 5.83 1.31 3.33
CA GLY A 912 6.65 2.14 4.23
C GLY A 912 6.15 3.59 4.34
N TYR A 913 5.46 4.09 3.31
CA TYR A 913 5.10 5.52 3.21
C TYR A 913 3.60 5.78 3.11
N ILE A 914 2.85 4.89 2.45
CA ILE A 914 1.44 5.11 2.08
C ILE A 914 0.51 4.58 3.19
N PRO A 915 -0.32 5.42 3.83
CA PRO A 915 -1.32 4.96 4.78
C PRO A 915 -2.52 4.31 4.09
N GLN A 916 -3.21 3.43 4.81
CA GLN A 916 -4.51 2.89 4.44
C GLN A 916 -5.59 3.98 4.43
N ARG A 917 -6.64 3.79 3.64
CA ARG A 917 -7.85 4.63 3.74
C ARG A 917 -8.46 4.49 5.15
N PRO A 918 -8.91 5.58 5.80
CA PRO A 918 -9.52 5.56 7.13
C PRO A 918 -10.62 4.50 7.31
N SER A 919 -11.46 4.29 6.30
CA SER A 919 -12.49 3.25 6.33
C SER A 919 -11.94 1.83 6.40
N LYS A 920 -10.81 1.56 5.74
CA LYS A 920 -10.16 0.26 5.82
C LYS A 920 -9.68 0.02 7.25
N THR A 921 -9.00 1.00 7.85
CA THR A 921 -8.55 0.97 9.24
C THR A 921 -9.72 0.75 10.21
N LEU A 922 -10.86 1.41 9.99
CA LEU A 922 -12.08 1.26 10.80
C LEU A 922 -12.73 -0.12 10.65
N VAL A 923 -12.78 -0.67 9.44
CA VAL A 923 -13.38 -1.98 9.14
C VAL A 923 -12.51 -3.12 9.64
N THR A 924 -11.20 -3.06 9.41
CA THR A 924 -10.24 -4.10 9.83
C THR A 924 -9.91 -4.01 11.33
N LYS A 925 -10.14 -2.85 11.95
CA LYS A 925 -9.74 -2.53 13.33
C LYS A 925 -8.24 -2.70 13.54
N LEU A 926 -7.44 -2.44 12.50
CA LEU A 926 -6.00 -2.63 12.48
C LEU A 926 -5.32 -1.52 11.64
N GLY A 927 -4.22 -0.97 12.14
CA GLY A 927 -3.40 0.01 11.41
C GLY A 927 -2.04 0.24 12.06
N ASP A 928 -1.07 0.80 11.31
CA ASP A 928 0.21 1.28 11.86
C ASP A 928 0.19 2.78 12.17
N CYS A 929 1.35 3.39 12.40
CA CYS A 929 1.48 4.76 12.88
C CYS A 929 0.86 5.78 11.92
N LYS A 930 1.06 5.60 10.61
CA LYS A 930 0.49 6.49 9.59
C LYS A 930 -1.00 6.20 9.35
N ASP A 931 -1.44 4.94 9.45
CA ASP A 931 -2.85 4.57 9.31
C ASP A 931 -3.70 5.22 10.42
N LEU A 932 -3.26 5.07 11.68
CA LEU A 932 -3.93 5.64 12.84
C LEU A 932 -3.90 7.17 12.77
N SER A 933 -2.73 7.77 12.50
CA SER A 933 -2.59 9.23 12.38
C SER A 933 -3.48 9.82 11.28
N THR A 934 -3.58 9.13 10.14
CA THR A 934 -4.46 9.53 9.03
C THR A 934 -5.93 9.44 9.43
N LEU A 935 -6.35 8.35 10.11
CA LEU A 935 -7.72 8.21 10.62
C LEU A 935 -8.09 9.34 11.59
N PHE A 936 -7.22 9.65 12.56
CA PHE A 936 -7.45 10.76 13.49
C PHE A 936 -7.55 12.09 12.75
N MET A 937 -6.60 12.38 11.85
CA MET A 937 -6.58 13.63 11.08
C MET A 937 -7.88 13.81 10.30
N VAL A 938 -8.35 12.77 9.59
CA VAL A 938 -9.57 12.84 8.78
C VAL A 938 -10.83 13.02 9.64
N LEU A 939 -10.93 12.32 10.77
CA LEU A 939 -12.05 12.50 11.73
C LEU A 939 -12.03 13.91 12.37
N ALA A 940 -10.85 14.42 12.74
CA ALA A 940 -10.70 15.77 13.31
C ALA A 940 -11.08 16.86 12.30
N GLN A 941 -10.73 16.68 11.02
CA GLN A 941 -11.12 17.59 9.95
C GLN A 941 -12.64 17.65 9.73
N GLN A 942 -13.40 16.56 9.99
CA GLN A 942 -14.87 16.60 9.99
C GLN A 942 -15.43 17.56 11.05
N ALA A 943 -14.72 17.72 12.17
CA ALA A 943 -15.03 18.70 13.21
C ALA A 943 -14.45 20.09 12.96
N LYS A 944 -13.84 20.35 11.79
CA LYS A 944 -13.11 21.58 11.44
C LYS A 944 -11.91 21.86 12.36
N ILE A 945 -11.31 20.81 12.94
CA ILE A 945 -10.05 20.92 13.67
C ILE A 945 -8.90 20.85 12.66
N SER A 946 -7.95 21.78 12.78
CA SER A 946 -6.72 21.75 11.98
C SER A 946 -5.80 20.66 12.51
N ALA A 947 -5.60 19.62 11.70
CA ALA A 947 -4.73 18.50 12.02
C ALA A 947 -3.85 18.16 10.81
N ASN A 948 -2.59 17.84 11.08
CA ASN A 948 -1.55 17.52 10.09
C ASN A 948 -0.83 16.24 10.49
N LEU A 949 -0.45 15.43 9.48
CA LEU A 949 0.50 14.35 9.70
C LEU A 949 1.88 14.93 10.02
N VAL A 950 2.63 14.21 10.86
CA VAL A 950 3.99 14.59 11.28
C VAL A 950 4.87 13.37 11.11
N LEU A 951 5.85 13.45 10.21
CA LEU A 951 6.88 12.44 10.06
C LEU A 951 7.93 12.64 11.14
N VAL A 952 8.32 11.57 11.84
CA VAL A 952 9.21 11.61 13.00
C VAL A 952 10.38 10.67 12.76
N SER A 953 11.59 11.16 13.04
CA SER A 953 12.76 10.32 13.32
C SER A 953 12.92 10.29 14.83
N THR A 954 12.55 9.17 15.44
CA THR A 954 12.57 8.98 16.90
C THR A 954 13.96 9.28 17.47
N ASN A 955 14.04 9.67 18.74
CA ASN A 955 15.28 10.16 19.35
C ASN A 955 16.36 9.07 19.55
N ASP A 956 16.00 7.80 19.41
CA ASP A 956 16.87 6.63 19.33
C ASP A 956 17.37 6.34 17.89
N ASN A 957 16.87 7.06 16.88
CA ASN A 957 17.28 6.95 15.48
C ASN A 957 18.25 8.07 15.06
N ALA A 958 19.33 8.27 15.82
CA ALA A 958 20.45 9.19 15.60
C ALA A 958 20.12 10.56 14.94
N LYS A 959 20.29 11.65 15.68
CA LYS A 959 19.92 13.02 15.24
C LYS A 959 20.59 13.44 13.92
N ASN A 960 21.82 12.99 13.66
CA ASN A 960 22.59 13.34 12.47
C ASN A 960 22.08 12.71 11.18
N TYR A 961 21.16 11.73 11.26
CA TYR A 961 20.56 11.08 10.10
C TYR A 961 19.73 12.04 9.21
N LEU A 962 19.14 13.08 9.81
CA LEU A 962 18.36 14.12 9.12
C LEU A 962 19.14 15.45 9.00
N THR A 963 20.47 15.40 8.84
CA THR A 963 21.30 16.60 8.67
C THR A 963 21.12 17.27 7.30
N ILE A 964 20.71 16.51 6.30
CA ILE A 964 20.27 17.00 4.99
C ILE A 964 18.87 16.46 4.67
N PRO A 965 18.07 17.18 3.85
CA PRO A 965 16.74 16.72 3.45
C PRO A 965 16.77 15.32 2.84
N ASN A 966 16.07 14.37 3.47
CA ASN A 966 15.86 13.01 2.97
C ASN A 966 14.56 12.39 3.51
N ILE A 967 14.10 11.30 2.90
CA ILE A 967 12.79 10.69 3.21
C ILE A 967 12.81 9.67 4.37
N GLY A 968 13.94 9.50 5.07
CA GLY A 968 14.15 8.40 6.03
C GLY A 968 13.56 8.64 7.43
N PHE A 969 12.29 8.99 7.52
CA PHE A 969 11.56 9.04 8.81
C PHE A 969 11.11 7.63 9.21
N ASN A 970 11.21 7.27 10.49
CA ASN A 970 10.87 5.93 10.99
C ASN A 970 9.51 5.87 11.71
N HIS A 971 8.83 7.00 11.89
CA HIS A 971 7.57 7.07 12.63
C HIS A 971 6.63 8.19 12.12
N CYS A 972 5.34 8.14 12.47
CA CYS A 972 4.32 9.11 12.07
C CYS A 972 3.31 9.37 13.19
N ILE A 973 3.07 10.66 13.50
CA ILE A 973 2.12 11.12 14.54
C ILE A 973 1.23 12.26 14.00
N VAL A 974 0.39 12.85 14.84
CA VAL A 974 -0.48 13.99 14.47
C VAL A 974 -0.08 15.26 15.21
N LYS A 975 -0.01 16.39 14.48
CA LYS A 975 -0.10 17.74 15.05
C LYS A 975 -1.53 18.21 14.97
N ALA A 976 -2.13 18.60 16.10
CA ALA A 976 -3.47 19.17 16.17
C ALA A 976 -3.46 20.55 16.84
N ASN A 977 -4.12 21.53 16.23
CA ASN A 977 -4.33 22.84 16.84
C ASN A 977 -5.68 22.83 17.57
N LEU A 978 -5.61 22.81 18.91
CA LEU A 978 -6.77 22.69 19.80
C LEU A 978 -6.86 23.93 20.69
N ASP A 979 -7.96 24.68 20.57
CA ASP A 979 -8.28 25.84 21.41
C ASP A 979 -7.13 26.89 21.44
N GLY A 980 -6.47 27.08 20.30
CA GLY A 980 -5.36 28.02 20.12
C GLY A 980 -3.98 27.52 20.53
N LYS A 981 -3.82 26.23 20.87
CA LYS A 981 -2.55 25.60 21.23
C LYS A 981 -2.22 24.41 20.33
N GLU A 982 -0.93 24.17 20.12
CA GLU A 982 -0.45 23.04 19.32
C GLU A 982 -0.19 21.83 20.22
N TYR A 983 -0.69 20.67 19.80
CA TYR A 983 -0.51 19.38 20.46
C TYR A 983 0.03 18.35 19.48
N PHE A 984 0.99 17.54 19.94
CA PHE A 984 1.52 16.40 19.20
C PHE A 984 1.00 15.13 19.85
N LEU A 985 0.22 14.36 19.11
CA LEU A 985 -0.57 13.23 19.59
C LEU A 985 0.02 11.92 19.06
N GLU A 986 0.46 11.07 19.98
CA GLU A 986 0.96 9.71 19.72
C GLU A 986 -0.16 8.69 19.91
N MET A 987 -0.26 7.74 18.98
CA MET A 987 -1.37 6.79 18.88
C MET A 987 -0.94 5.35 18.60
N THR A 988 0.35 5.02 18.75
CA THR A 988 0.82 3.65 18.53
C THR A 988 0.76 2.76 19.77
N ASP A 989 0.39 3.32 20.92
CA ASP A 989 0.16 2.59 22.16
C ASP A 989 -1.27 2.86 22.64
N LYS A 990 -2.13 1.84 22.53
CA LYS A 990 -3.55 1.91 22.92
C LYS A 990 -3.82 2.16 24.39
N PHE A 991 -2.78 2.11 25.21
CA PHE A 991 -2.84 2.36 26.64
C PHE A 991 -2.30 3.75 27.01
N LEU A 992 -1.73 4.48 26.04
CA LEU A 992 -1.20 5.82 26.23
C LEU A 992 -2.34 6.84 26.44
N PRO A 993 -2.32 7.63 27.52
CA PRO A 993 -3.36 8.63 27.73
C PRO A 993 -3.32 9.74 26.69
N PHE A 994 -4.48 10.31 26.37
CA PHE A 994 -4.57 11.46 25.48
C PHE A 994 -3.65 12.60 25.95
N ASN A 995 -2.99 13.25 25.00
CA ASN A 995 -2.00 14.30 25.24
C ASN A 995 -0.73 13.84 26.02
N SER A 996 -0.43 12.54 26.05
CA SER A 996 0.88 12.04 26.48
C SER A 996 1.84 11.86 25.31
N ILE A 997 3.14 11.79 25.59
CA ILE A 997 4.18 11.57 24.59
C ILE A 997 5.00 10.33 24.96
N SER A 998 5.35 9.51 23.97
CA SER A 998 6.30 8.41 24.14
C SER A 998 7.72 8.95 24.39
N ASN A 999 8.53 8.21 25.16
CA ASN A 999 9.90 8.62 25.46
C ASN A 999 10.75 8.75 24.21
N THR A 1000 10.53 7.91 23.21
CA THR A 1000 11.24 7.93 21.92
C THR A 1000 10.89 9.15 21.06
N ASN A 1001 9.84 9.89 21.40
CA ASN A 1001 9.44 11.12 20.69
C ASN A 1001 9.90 12.41 21.38
N ILE A 1002 10.39 12.34 22.62
CA ILE A 1002 10.86 13.51 23.35
C ILE A 1002 12.06 14.11 22.62
N ARG A 1003 11.94 15.35 22.13
CA ARG A 1003 12.98 16.06 21.34
C ARG A 1003 13.40 15.30 20.06
N ALA A 1004 12.55 14.40 19.56
CA ALA A 1004 12.77 13.73 18.29
C ALA A 1004 12.69 14.73 17.13
N LYS A 1005 13.40 14.44 16.03
CA LYS A 1005 13.35 15.29 14.83
C LYS A 1005 12.07 15.00 14.06
N ALA A 1006 11.37 16.04 13.64
CA ALA A 1006 10.10 15.88 12.96
C ALA A 1006 9.89 16.86 11.81
N LEU A 1007 9.09 16.43 10.82
CA LEU A 1007 8.62 17.22 9.70
C LEU A 1007 7.09 17.26 9.70
N VAL A 1008 6.51 18.44 9.86
CA VAL A 1008 5.06 18.65 9.76
C VAL A 1008 4.66 18.71 8.28
N ILE A 1009 3.66 17.91 7.91
CA ILE A 1009 3.15 17.84 6.54
C ILE A 1009 1.92 18.74 6.41
N GLY A 1010 2.09 19.84 5.70
CA GLY A 1010 1.02 20.77 5.34
C GLY A 1010 0.02 20.13 4.38
N LYS A 1011 -1.22 20.61 4.44
CA LYS A 1011 -2.33 20.12 3.62
C LYS A 1011 -2.14 20.43 2.13
N ASP A 1012 -1.42 21.51 1.82
CA ASP A 1012 -1.13 21.92 0.46
C ASP A 1012 0.27 22.53 0.34
N LYS A 1013 0.64 22.88 -0.91
CA LYS A 1013 1.95 23.45 -1.23
C LYS A 1013 2.23 24.76 -0.51
N THR A 1014 1.21 25.57 -0.24
CA THR A 1014 1.32 26.88 0.43
C THR A 1014 1.75 26.70 1.88
N GLU A 1015 1.12 25.76 2.60
CA GLU A 1015 1.51 25.44 3.98
C GLU A 1015 2.94 24.89 4.06
N ASN A 1016 3.37 24.16 3.02
CA ASN A 1016 4.68 23.52 2.96
C ASN A 1016 5.83 24.45 2.53
N GLU A 1017 5.56 25.68 2.10
CA GLU A 1017 6.60 26.61 1.60
C GLU A 1017 7.73 26.85 2.62
N ASN A 1018 7.40 26.82 3.92
CA ASN A 1018 8.35 27.05 5.01
C ASN A 1018 8.65 25.79 5.82
N SER A 1019 8.40 24.59 5.28
CA SER A 1019 8.66 23.33 5.99
C SER A 1019 10.14 23.19 6.35
N VAL A 1020 10.38 22.90 7.62
CA VAL A 1020 11.71 22.65 8.22
C VAL A 1020 11.60 21.51 9.23
N ILE A 1021 12.74 20.89 9.55
CA ILE A 1021 12.81 19.97 10.68
C ILE A 1021 12.71 20.75 11.99
N ILE A 1022 11.85 20.26 12.88
CA ILE A 1022 11.69 20.76 14.24
C ILE A 1022 12.13 19.69 15.25
N ASP A 1023 12.51 20.12 16.45
CA ASP A 1023 12.50 19.23 17.62
C ASP A 1023 11.06 19.18 18.15
N LEU A 1024 10.52 17.97 18.35
CA LEU A 1024 9.17 17.82 18.87
C LEU A 1024 9.01 18.53 20.23
N PRO A 1025 8.12 19.52 20.34
CA PRO A 1025 7.83 20.16 21.61
C PRO A 1025 7.01 19.20 22.47
N TYR A 1026 7.28 19.22 23.77
CA TYR A 1026 6.59 18.36 24.75
C TYR A 1026 5.98 19.18 25.91
N GLN A 1027 6.08 20.51 25.87
CA GLN A 1027 5.67 21.39 26.97
C GLN A 1027 4.14 21.45 27.16
N ASN A 1028 3.37 21.16 26.10
CA ASN A 1028 1.91 21.10 26.16
C ASN A 1028 1.38 19.70 26.51
N ASN A 1029 2.25 18.69 26.51
CA ASN A 1029 1.89 17.31 26.88
C ASN A 1029 1.78 17.14 28.40
N LEU A 1030 1.12 16.06 28.83
CA LEU A 1030 1.05 15.68 30.23
C LEU A 1030 2.44 15.35 30.78
N GLU A 1031 2.76 15.87 31.98
CA GLU A 1031 3.96 15.51 32.71
C GLU A 1031 3.88 14.07 33.24
N ASN A 1032 4.98 13.34 33.18
CA ASN A 1032 5.10 12.01 33.74
C ASN A 1032 5.39 12.14 35.24
N LYS A 1033 4.50 11.60 36.09
CA LYS A 1033 4.65 11.64 37.55
C LYS A 1033 4.33 10.29 38.16
N ILE A 1034 5.02 9.97 39.24
CA ILE A 1034 4.70 8.84 40.11
C ILE A 1034 4.59 9.30 41.56
N ALA A 1035 3.50 8.93 42.22
CA ALA A 1035 3.30 9.17 43.63
C ALA A 1035 2.94 7.86 44.34
N ILE A 1036 3.54 7.60 45.51
CA ILE A 1036 3.33 6.36 46.26
C ILE A 1036 3.04 6.68 47.72
N LYS A 1037 2.07 5.98 48.30
CA LYS A 1037 1.85 5.92 49.75
C LYS A 1037 2.07 4.50 50.24
N THR A 1038 3.02 4.33 51.15
CA THR A 1038 3.49 3.03 51.63
C THR A 1038 3.28 2.93 53.13
N GLU A 1039 2.65 1.84 53.58
CA GLU A 1039 2.63 1.44 54.98
C GLU A 1039 3.49 0.19 55.16
N VAL A 1040 4.46 0.28 56.08
CA VAL A 1040 5.45 -0.76 56.38
C VAL A 1040 5.26 -1.21 57.81
N ASN A 1041 4.85 -2.46 58.00
CA ASN A 1041 4.72 -3.07 59.33
C ASN A 1041 5.89 -4.05 59.55
N ILE A 1042 6.76 -3.73 60.50
CA ILE A 1042 7.93 -4.55 60.82
C ILE A 1042 7.57 -5.56 61.92
N THR A 1043 7.75 -6.86 61.62
CA THR A 1043 7.61 -7.96 62.60
C THR A 1043 8.99 -8.48 63.03
N GLU A 1044 9.03 -9.60 63.76
CA GLU A 1044 10.31 -10.22 64.15
C GLU A 1044 11.05 -10.86 62.98
N ASP A 1045 10.34 -11.30 61.95
CA ASP A 1045 10.85 -12.15 60.87
C ASP A 1045 10.64 -11.60 59.46
N LYS A 1046 9.82 -10.56 59.28
CA LYS A 1046 9.49 -9.98 57.98
C LYS A 1046 9.04 -8.53 58.05
N LYS A 1047 9.00 -7.88 56.89
CA LYS A 1047 8.31 -6.61 56.65
C LYS A 1047 7.06 -6.89 55.84
N ILE A 1048 5.90 -6.46 56.32
CA ILE A 1048 4.63 -6.51 55.58
C ILE A 1048 4.39 -5.11 55.03
N ILE A 1049 4.35 -4.98 53.71
CA ILE A 1049 4.29 -3.70 53.02
C ILE A 1049 3.00 -3.63 52.21
N THR A 1050 2.26 -2.53 52.37
CA THR A 1050 1.14 -2.16 51.50
C THR A 1050 1.47 -0.82 50.86
N ALA A 1051 1.50 -0.75 49.53
CA ALA A 1051 1.86 0.44 48.77
C ALA A 1051 0.77 0.78 47.76
N GLU A 1052 0.22 1.99 47.83
CA GLU A 1052 -0.69 2.57 46.84
C GLU A 1052 0.13 3.43 45.86
N TYR A 1053 0.16 3.03 44.60
CA TYR A 1053 0.82 3.74 43.50
C TYR A 1053 -0.18 4.61 42.74
N GLN A 1054 0.26 5.79 42.31
CA GLN A 1054 -0.45 6.70 41.44
C GLN A 1054 0.46 7.10 40.27
N ASN A 1055 0.11 6.69 39.07
CA ASN A 1055 0.88 6.96 37.85
C ASN A 1055 0.17 7.97 36.95
N PHE A 1056 0.89 8.99 36.50
CA PHE A 1056 0.38 10.08 35.66
C PHE A 1056 1.13 10.14 34.32
N GLY A 1057 0.51 10.73 33.30
CA GLY A 1057 1.10 10.90 31.97
C GLY A 1057 1.36 9.57 31.26
N GLY A 1058 2.40 9.52 30.43
CA GLY A 1058 2.76 8.36 29.62
C GLY A 1058 3.05 7.08 30.42
N GLN A 1059 3.47 7.20 31.69
CA GLN A 1059 3.69 6.04 32.58
C GLN A 1059 2.44 5.20 32.78
N LYS A 1060 1.25 5.79 32.62
CA LYS A 1060 -0.01 5.04 32.70
C LYS A 1060 -0.07 3.91 31.68
N ALA A 1061 0.57 4.03 30.52
CA ALA A 1061 0.44 3.06 29.44
C ALA A 1061 0.87 1.65 29.85
N TYR A 1062 2.07 1.52 30.45
CA TYR A 1062 2.57 0.26 30.98
C TYR A 1062 1.61 -0.38 32.00
N TYR A 1063 1.09 0.40 32.94
CA TYR A 1063 0.20 -0.12 33.98
C TYR A 1063 -1.21 -0.40 33.47
N ASN A 1064 -1.71 0.37 32.52
CA ASN A 1064 -2.96 0.10 31.80
C ASN A 1064 -2.88 -1.26 31.10
N ASP A 1065 -1.74 -1.57 30.47
CA ASP A 1065 -1.47 -2.89 29.89
C ASP A 1065 -1.38 -3.97 30.97
N LEU A 1066 -0.60 -3.75 32.03
CA LEU A 1066 -0.45 -4.70 33.14
C LEU A 1066 -1.80 -5.10 33.76
N PHE A 1067 -2.74 -4.16 33.87
CA PHE A 1067 -4.10 -4.41 34.37
C PHE A 1067 -5.11 -4.80 33.27
N SER A 1068 -4.67 -5.05 32.05
CA SER A 1068 -5.49 -5.61 30.97
C SER A 1068 -5.77 -7.09 31.19
N GLU A 1069 -6.69 -7.65 30.39
CA GLU A 1069 -7.05 -9.07 30.44
C GLU A 1069 -5.92 -10.00 29.94
N SER A 1070 -4.86 -9.43 29.35
CA SER A 1070 -3.70 -10.17 28.86
C SER A 1070 -2.81 -10.73 29.96
N TYR A 1071 -2.95 -10.24 31.20
CA TYR A 1071 -2.18 -10.70 32.36
C TYR A 1071 -3.09 -11.35 33.40
N SER A 1072 -2.70 -12.53 33.86
CA SER A 1072 -3.32 -13.14 35.05
C SER A 1072 -2.87 -12.43 36.33
N ASP A 1073 -3.56 -12.69 37.44
CA ASP A 1073 -3.13 -12.17 38.74
C ASP A 1073 -1.73 -12.65 39.15
N ASP A 1074 -1.36 -13.86 38.74
CA ASP A 1074 -0.04 -14.42 39.03
C ASP A 1074 1.04 -13.80 38.13
N ASP A 1075 0.75 -13.54 36.85
CA ASP A 1075 1.68 -12.79 35.98
C ASP A 1075 1.98 -11.39 36.54
N ARG A 1076 0.93 -10.70 37.03
CA ARG A 1076 1.09 -9.38 37.64
C ARG A 1076 1.93 -9.45 38.91
N LYS A 1077 1.71 -10.47 39.76
CA LYS A 1077 2.54 -10.68 40.97
C LYS A 1077 3.99 -10.95 40.59
N SER A 1078 4.26 -11.84 39.65
CA SER A 1078 5.63 -12.17 39.23
C SER A 1078 6.37 -10.95 38.66
N ARG A 1079 5.70 -10.12 37.83
CA ARG A 1079 6.29 -8.86 37.34
C ARG A 1079 6.59 -7.88 38.47
N VAL A 1080 5.67 -7.72 39.42
CA VAL A 1080 5.90 -6.89 40.61
C VAL A 1080 7.03 -7.44 41.47
N GLU A 1081 7.13 -8.76 41.63
CA GLU A 1081 8.22 -9.42 42.37
C GLU A 1081 9.59 -9.17 41.71
N GLU A 1082 9.64 -9.22 40.38
CA GLU A 1082 10.83 -8.87 39.59
C GLU A 1082 11.16 -7.38 39.71
N ASP A 1083 10.21 -6.49 39.42
CA ASP A 1083 10.39 -5.03 39.41
C ASP A 1083 10.80 -4.52 40.81
N LEU A 1084 10.01 -4.83 41.84
CA LEU A 1084 10.31 -4.37 43.21
C LEU A 1084 11.46 -5.13 43.83
N GLY A 1085 11.66 -6.40 43.48
CA GLY A 1085 12.80 -7.17 43.95
C GLY A 1085 14.12 -6.59 43.45
N SER A 1086 14.17 -6.16 42.19
CA SER A 1086 15.29 -5.44 41.58
C SER A 1086 15.50 -4.07 42.24
N VAL A 1087 14.44 -3.27 42.44
CA VAL A 1087 14.55 -1.94 43.09
C VAL A 1087 15.05 -2.05 44.54
N LEU A 1088 14.58 -3.05 45.28
CA LEU A 1088 14.93 -3.24 46.69
C LEU A 1088 16.22 -4.03 46.90
N ASP A 1089 16.74 -4.71 45.87
CA ASP A 1089 17.82 -5.70 45.96
C ASP A 1089 17.48 -6.81 46.98
N LYS A 1090 16.26 -7.33 46.90
CA LYS A 1090 15.70 -8.35 47.82
C LYS A 1090 14.76 -9.29 47.08
N VAL A 1091 14.68 -10.53 47.54
CA VAL A 1091 13.56 -11.41 47.17
C VAL A 1091 12.32 -10.96 47.94
N ILE A 1092 11.27 -10.61 47.22
CA ILE A 1092 9.98 -10.26 47.79
C ILE A 1092 8.93 -11.33 47.47
N SER A 1093 7.84 -11.34 48.24
CA SER A 1093 6.69 -12.21 47.98
C SER A 1093 5.41 -11.37 47.89
N ALA A 1094 4.91 -11.19 46.67
CA ALA A 1094 3.69 -10.44 46.40
C ALA A 1094 2.46 -11.22 46.85
N GLN A 1095 1.67 -10.60 47.73
CA GLN A 1095 0.43 -11.16 48.26
C GLN A 1095 -0.77 -10.77 47.40
N SER A 1096 -0.82 -9.51 46.96
CA SER A 1096 -1.85 -9.04 46.04
C SER A 1096 -1.41 -7.79 45.28
N ILE A 1097 -1.89 -7.64 44.06
CA ILE A 1097 -1.83 -6.42 43.26
C ILE A 1097 -3.25 -6.12 42.76
N LYS A 1098 -3.77 -4.93 43.06
CA LYS A 1098 -5.16 -4.58 42.81
C LYS A 1098 -5.27 -3.20 42.19
N LEU A 1099 -5.91 -3.13 41.02
CA LEU A 1099 -6.33 -1.85 40.45
C LEU A 1099 -7.39 -1.21 41.35
N VAL A 1100 -7.20 0.07 41.67
CA VAL A 1100 -8.14 0.87 42.46
C VAL A 1100 -8.98 1.76 41.54
N SER A 1101 -8.34 2.51 40.62
CA SER A 1101 -9.05 3.40 39.67
C SER A 1101 -8.14 3.84 38.51
N GLY A 1102 -8.70 4.56 37.54
CA GLY A 1102 -7.92 5.31 36.54
C GLY A 1102 -7.35 4.52 35.36
N LYS A 1103 -7.95 3.36 35.02
CA LYS A 1103 -7.60 2.55 33.84
C LYS A 1103 -8.05 3.15 32.49
N ASP A 1104 -8.51 4.39 32.49
CA ASP A 1104 -8.92 5.11 31.29
C ASP A 1104 -7.73 5.88 30.67
N LEU A 1105 -7.96 6.45 29.48
CA LEU A 1105 -6.98 7.28 28.75
C LEU A 1105 -7.03 8.76 29.15
N SER A 1106 -7.70 9.11 30.26
CA SER A 1106 -7.76 10.48 30.76
C SER A 1106 -6.45 10.90 31.44
N SER A 1107 -6.34 12.19 31.76
CA SER A 1107 -5.23 12.74 32.53
C SER A 1107 -5.24 12.37 34.02
N ASN A 1108 -6.31 11.74 34.53
CA ASN A 1108 -6.36 11.27 35.92
C ASN A 1108 -5.35 10.14 36.15
N PRO A 1109 -4.75 10.00 37.35
CA PRO A 1109 -3.78 8.96 37.60
C PRO A 1109 -4.38 7.56 37.56
N LEU A 1110 -3.60 6.59 37.10
CA LEU A 1110 -3.89 5.18 37.36
C LEU A 1110 -3.45 4.86 38.78
N VAL A 1111 -4.39 4.36 39.59
CA VAL A 1111 -4.16 4.04 41.00
C VAL A 1111 -4.25 2.54 41.24
N TYR A 1112 -3.23 1.94 41.86
CA TYR A 1112 -3.24 0.53 42.24
C TYR A 1112 -2.55 0.28 43.59
N GLU A 1113 -2.97 -0.77 44.29
CA GLU A 1113 -2.39 -1.21 45.56
C GLU A 1113 -1.59 -2.49 45.36
N VAL A 1114 -0.39 -2.54 45.93
CA VAL A 1114 0.43 -3.75 46.05
C VAL A 1114 0.63 -4.09 47.52
N LYS A 1115 0.37 -5.33 47.89
CA LYS A 1115 0.72 -5.89 49.19
C LYS A 1115 1.77 -6.97 49.01
N PHE A 1116 2.90 -6.88 49.71
CA PHE A 1116 3.98 -7.84 49.61
C PHE A 1116 4.75 -7.98 50.93
N ASN A 1117 5.51 -9.06 51.05
CA ASN A 1117 6.37 -9.33 52.19
C ASN A 1117 7.84 -9.34 51.77
N ILE A 1118 8.71 -8.82 52.63
CA ILE A 1118 10.16 -9.04 52.56
C ILE A 1118 10.53 -9.93 53.75
N ASN A 1119 11.03 -11.13 53.49
CA ASN A 1119 11.45 -12.07 54.53
C ASN A 1119 12.85 -11.69 55.03
N GLU A 1120 12.90 -10.64 55.86
CA GLU A 1120 14.13 -10.08 56.41
C GLU A 1120 13.98 -9.86 57.93
N LYS A 1121 14.86 -10.51 58.70
CA LYS A 1121 14.96 -10.30 60.15
C LYS A 1121 15.72 -9.00 60.43
N PRO A 1122 15.21 -8.10 61.29
CA PRO A 1122 15.99 -6.94 61.77
C PRO A 1122 17.32 -7.40 62.40
N GLN A 1123 18.42 -6.76 62.02
CA GLN A 1123 19.73 -7.07 62.59
C GLN A 1123 19.77 -6.61 64.05
N THR A 1124 20.25 -7.45 64.96
CA THR A 1124 20.30 -7.13 66.39
C THR A 1124 21.70 -6.72 66.80
N VAL A 1125 21.84 -5.54 67.40
CA VAL A 1125 23.09 -5.03 68.00
C VAL A 1125 22.80 -4.63 69.44
N GLY A 1126 23.16 -5.48 70.39
CA GLY A 1126 22.79 -5.31 71.80
C GLY A 1126 21.27 -5.38 72.01
N SER A 1127 20.67 -4.29 72.50
CA SER A 1127 19.21 -4.15 72.63
C SER A 1127 18.53 -3.48 71.43
N LEU A 1128 19.30 -3.03 70.43
CA LEU A 1128 18.80 -2.34 69.24
C LEU A 1128 18.48 -3.34 68.14
N LYS A 1129 17.36 -3.13 67.46
CA LYS A 1129 17.00 -3.74 66.18
C LYS A 1129 17.20 -2.71 65.07
N LEU A 1130 17.94 -3.11 64.04
CA LEU A 1130 18.31 -2.30 62.89
C LEU A 1130 17.61 -2.82 61.63
N THR A 1131 17.07 -1.92 60.81
CA THR A 1131 16.47 -2.31 59.53
C THR A 1131 16.56 -1.21 58.48
N GLN A 1132 16.69 -1.60 57.21
CA GLN A 1132 16.68 -0.67 56.08
C GLN A 1132 15.27 -0.18 55.75
N ILE A 1133 15.16 1.08 55.32
CA ILE A 1133 13.91 1.67 54.82
C ILE A 1133 13.63 1.09 53.41
N PRO A 1134 12.44 0.52 53.16
CA PRO A 1134 12.10 0.00 51.83
C PRO A 1134 11.66 1.13 50.89
N ILE A 1135 12.62 1.82 50.26
CA ILE A 1135 12.35 2.84 49.22
C ILE A 1135 11.93 2.15 47.92
N LEU A 1136 10.72 2.42 47.43
CA LEU A 1136 10.11 1.68 46.30
C LEU A 1136 10.30 2.33 44.92
N ILE A 1137 10.76 3.57 44.85
CA ILE A 1137 11.05 4.27 43.58
C ILE A 1137 12.40 4.99 43.66
N LYS A 1138 13.32 4.75 42.72
CA LYS A 1138 14.67 5.30 42.78
C LYS A 1138 15.01 6.09 41.51
N PRO A 1139 14.90 7.43 41.52
CA PRO A 1139 15.25 8.26 40.35
C PRO A 1139 16.74 8.22 39.99
N TYR A 1140 17.61 7.91 40.95
CA TYR A 1140 19.06 7.81 40.73
C TYR A 1140 19.55 6.43 41.16
N THR A 1141 20.25 5.74 40.26
CA THR A 1141 20.71 4.36 40.47
C THR A 1141 22.23 4.25 40.37
N LYS A 1142 22.80 3.17 40.92
CA LYS A 1142 24.24 2.90 40.82
C LYS A 1142 24.70 2.74 39.38
N ASN A 1143 23.87 2.17 38.51
CA ASN A 1143 24.18 1.99 37.09
C ASN A 1143 24.38 3.32 36.34
N LEU A 1144 23.60 4.35 36.67
CA LEU A 1144 23.75 5.70 36.10
C LEU A 1144 25.13 6.31 36.38
N ILE A 1145 25.72 5.96 37.53
CA ILE A 1145 26.97 6.53 38.03
C ILE A 1145 28.09 5.49 38.24
N ALA A 1146 28.02 4.36 37.52
CA ALA A 1146 28.92 3.23 37.70
C ALA A 1146 30.38 3.53 37.32
N LEU A 1147 30.60 4.55 36.48
CA LEU A 1147 31.93 4.94 36.00
C LEU A 1147 32.56 5.97 36.94
N GLU A 1148 33.88 5.92 37.11
CA GLU A 1148 34.61 6.98 37.83
C GLU A 1148 34.68 8.26 37.01
N ASN A 1149 34.94 8.13 35.71
CA ASN A 1149 34.94 9.22 34.74
C ASN A 1149 34.25 8.73 33.47
N ARG A 1150 33.60 9.63 32.74
CA ARG A 1150 32.99 9.32 31.44
C ARG A 1150 33.78 9.93 30.30
N LYS A 1151 33.72 9.29 29.14
CA LYS A 1151 34.24 9.81 27.87
C LYS A 1151 33.16 10.46 27.02
N SER A 1152 31.89 10.21 27.33
CA SER A 1152 30.72 10.72 26.63
C SER A 1152 29.71 11.37 27.58
N GLU A 1153 28.92 12.31 27.05
CA GLU A 1153 27.76 12.87 27.77
C GLU A 1153 26.69 11.80 28.03
N ILE A 1154 25.82 12.05 29.00
CA ILE A 1154 24.61 11.27 29.25
C ILE A 1154 23.45 11.95 28.52
N ASP A 1155 22.87 11.28 27.53
CA ASP A 1155 21.56 11.61 26.98
C ASP A 1155 20.49 11.18 28.00
N TYR A 1156 20.08 12.14 28.84
CA TYR A 1156 19.38 11.81 30.08
C TYR A 1156 17.96 11.27 29.84
N VAL A 1157 17.33 11.62 28.72
CA VAL A 1157 16.00 11.10 28.35
C VAL A 1157 16.02 9.62 27.96
N GLN A 1158 17.19 9.06 27.66
CA GLN A 1158 17.38 7.61 27.46
C GLN A 1158 17.42 6.85 28.80
N TYR A 1159 17.69 7.55 29.91
CA TYR A 1159 17.72 6.97 31.25
C TYR A 1159 16.41 7.23 32.03
N GLU A 1160 15.94 8.47 32.03
CA GLU A 1160 14.84 8.93 32.87
C GLU A 1160 13.67 9.43 32.03
N ASN A 1161 12.48 8.99 32.40
CA ASN A 1161 11.22 9.32 31.73
C ASN A 1161 10.14 9.83 32.69
N ILE A 1162 10.48 10.09 33.95
CA ILE A 1162 9.59 10.67 34.96
C ILE A 1162 10.09 12.07 35.32
N ASN A 1163 9.18 13.04 35.39
CA ASN A 1163 9.49 14.43 35.76
C ASN A 1163 9.43 14.64 37.28
N GLN A 1164 8.61 13.85 37.98
CA GLN A 1164 8.39 13.98 39.42
C GLN A 1164 8.12 12.64 40.10
N TYR A 1165 8.87 12.39 41.16
CA TYR A 1165 8.70 11.29 42.09
C TYR A 1165 8.22 11.82 43.45
N ALA A 1166 7.21 11.20 44.02
CA ALA A 1166 6.75 11.45 45.38
C ALA A 1166 6.53 10.13 46.12
N GLU A 1167 7.09 9.98 47.31
CA GLU A 1167 6.88 8.79 48.14
C GLU A 1167 6.63 9.19 49.59
N GLU A 1168 5.52 8.73 50.15
CA GLU A 1168 5.22 8.83 51.57
C GLU A 1168 5.29 7.43 52.19
N ILE A 1169 6.16 7.21 53.17
CA ILE A 1169 6.32 5.92 53.85
C ILE A 1169 5.96 6.09 55.32
N ILE A 1170 5.07 5.25 55.81
CA ILE A 1170 4.70 5.12 57.21
C ILE A 1170 5.29 3.81 57.73
N ILE A 1171 6.28 3.90 58.61
CA ILE A 1171 6.90 2.73 59.23
C ILE A 1171 6.34 2.54 60.64
N ASN A 1172 5.70 1.39 60.86
CA ASN A 1172 5.21 0.93 62.15
C ASN A 1172 6.15 -0.17 62.69
N ILE A 1173 6.68 0.04 63.90
CA ILE A 1173 7.42 -0.99 64.67
C ILE A 1173 6.50 -1.59 65.76
N PRO A 1174 6.87 -2.72 66.40
CA PRO A 1174 6.04 -3.35 67.43
C PRO A 1174 5.60 -2.36 68.52
N ALA A 1175 4.35 -2.50 68.99
CA ALA A 1175 3.70 -1.50 69.86
C ALA A 1175 4.45 -1.19 71.17
N ASN A 1176 5.25 -2.13 71.68
CA ASN A 1176 6.05 -1.97 72.89
C ASN A 1176 7.47 -1.43 72.64
N SER A 1177 7.83 -1.19 71.37
CA SER A 1177 9.13 -0.66 70.97
C SER A 1177 9.07 0.84 70.67
N LYS A 1178 10.23 1.49 70.67
CA LYS A 1178 10.37 2.88 70.23
C LYS A 1178 11.58 3.10 69.33
N PHE A 1179 11.46 4.02 68.38
CA PHE A 1179 12.60 4.51 67.61
C PHE A 1179 13.59 5.18 68.57
N THR A 1180 14.87 4.81 68.45
CA THR A 1180 15.94 5.36 69.29
C THR A 1180 16.72 6.44 68.58
N GLU A 1181 16.85 6.31 67.26
CA GLU A 1181 17.52 7.26 66.39
C GLU A 1181 16.85 7.16 65.01
N ILE A 1182 16.61 8.32 64.38
CA ILE A 1182 16.07 8.41 63.03
C ILE A 1182 17.04 9.23 62.18
N PRO A 1183 17.13 8.98 60.86
CA PRO A 1183 18.01 9.73 59.97
C PRO A 1183 17.67 11.22 59.92
N GLU A 1184 18.65 12.04 59.55
CA GLU A 1184 18.46 13.47 59.34
C GLU A 1184 17.76 13.77 58.00
N ASN A 1185 16.98 14.85 57.99
CA ASN A 1185 16.40 15.37 56.75
C ASN A 1185 17.51 15.81 55.79
N LYS A 1186 17.33 15.52 54.50
CA LYS A 1186 18.24 15.99 53.45
C LYS A 1186 17.47 16.69 52.34
N GLU A 1187 18.03 17.80 51.86
CA GLU A 1187 17.63 18.47 50.63
C GLU A 1187 18.89 18.64 49.78
N LEU A 1188 18.85 18.11 48.56
CA LEU A 1188 19.97 18.09 47.63
C LEU A 1188 19.52 18.72 46.32
N THR A 1189 20.39 19.53 45.72
CA THR A 1189 20.13 20.16 44.43
C THR A 1189 21.35 20.08 43.53
N TYR A 1190 21.13 19.75 42.26
CA TYR A 1190 22.12 19.86 41.22
C TYR A 1190 21.46 20.48 39.99
N LYS A 1191 21.76 21.75 39.68
CA LYS A 1191 21.07 22.52 38.63
C LYS A 1191 19.54 22.43 38.77
N LYS A 1192 18.85 21.84 37.77
CA LYS A 1192 17.39 21.62 37.75
C LYS A 1192 16.97 20.34 38.49
N HIS A 1193 17.90 19.44 38.82
CA HIS A 1193 17.61 18.27 39.64
C HIS A 1193 17.40 18.70 41.10
N LYS A 1194 16.31 18.24 41.69
CA LYS A 1194 15.99 18.46 43.11
C LYS A 1194 15.66 17.13 43.77
N TYR A 1195 16.13 16.93 44.98
CA TYR A 1195 15.82 15.78 45.82
C TYR A 1195 15.61 16.24 47.26
N SER A 1196 14.61 15.68 47.93
CA SER A 1196 14.43 15.86 49.37
C SER A 1196 13.89 14.59 50.01
N ILE A 1197 14.37 14.29 51.21
CA ILE A 1197 13.83 13.23 52.08
C ILE A 1197 13.70 13.79 53.50
N LYS A 1198 12.50 13.67 54.07
CA LYS A 1198 12.14 14.21 55.38
C LYS A 1198 11.62 13.10 56.28
N TYR A 1199 12.06 13.08 57.52
CA TYR A 1199 11.72 12.11 58.56
C TYR A 1199 10.95 12.84 59.67
N GLU A 1200 9.75 12.36 59.99
CA GLU A 1200 8.86 12.93 60.99
C GLU A 1200 8.37 11.83 61.93
N LEU A 1201 8.76 11.90 63.20
CA LEU A 1201 8.30 10.96 64.22
C LEU A 1201 6.85 11.31 64.63
N ILE A 1202 5.88 10.52 64.19
CA ILE A 1202 4.45 10.72 64.50
C ILE A 1202 4.15 10.28 65.94
N SER A 1203 4.71 9.15 66.35
CA SER A 1203 4.62 8.61 67.71
C SER A 1203 5.87 7.78 68.00
N PRO A 1204 6.14 7.36 69.25
CA PRO A 1204 7.35 6.60 69.58
C PRO A 1204 7.58 5.35 68.71
N ASN A 1205 6.51 4.73 68.20
CA ASN A 1205 6.52 3.52 67.39
C ASN A 1205 6.11 3.74 65.92
N LYS A 1206 5.97 5.00 65.47
CA LYS A 1206 5.52 5.34 64.10
C LYS A 1206 6.34 6.48 63.50
N LEU A 1207 7.01 6.20 62.39
CA LEU A 1207 7.84 7.15 61.65
C LEU A 1207 7.24 7.41 60.28
N LYS A 1208 7.07 8.69 59.91
CA LYS A 1208 6.70 9.13 58.57
C LYS A 1208 7.93 9.59 57.82
N ILE A 1209 8.03 9.20 56.57
CA ILE A 1209 9.10 9.58 55.64
C ILE A 1209 8.42 10.19 54.41
N THR A 1210 8.86 11.37 53.99
CA THR A 1210 8.37 12.01 52.77
C THR A 1210 9.56 12.28 51.85
N LYS A 1211 9.55 11.64 50.69
CA LYS A 1211 10.55 11.80 49.64
C LYS A 1211 9.93 12.51 48.44
N LEU A 1212 10.63 13.51 47.92
CA LEU A 1212 10.29 14.19 46.67
C LEU A 1212 11.54 14.28 45.80
N ALA A 1213 11.44 13.92 44.53
CA ALA A 1213 12.51 14.12 43.57
C ALA A 1213 11.97 14.65 42.23
N ASN A 1214 12.64 15.67 41.70
CA ASN A 1214 12.34 16.26 40.41
C ASN A 1214 13.62 16.15 39.56
N PRO A 1215 13.85 15.02 38.88
CA PRO A 1215 14.96 14.91 37.95
C PRO A 1215 14.74 15.82 36.73
N SER A 1216 15.83 16.21 36.07
CA SER A 1216 15.81 17.04 34.87
C SER A 1216 16.10 16.19 33.65
N TRP A 1217 15.33 16.35 32.58
CA TRP A 1217 15.60 15.75 31.26
C TRP A 1217 16.68 16.50 30.45
N GLU A 1218 17.58 17.21 31.13
CA GLU A 1218 18.71 17.87 30.46
C GLU A 1218 19.90 16.92 30.46
N ASN A 1219 20.65 16.88 29.35
CA ASN A 1219 21.83 16.03 29.24
C ASN A 1219 22.89 16.44 30.26
N VAL A 1220 23.64 15.46 30.77
CA VAL A 1220 24.78 15.69 31.67
C VAL A 1220 26.06 15.60 30.86
N SER A 1221 26.79 16.71 30.72
CA SER A 1221 28.03 16.73 29.95
C SER A 1221 29.19 16.00 30.66
N VAL A 1222 30.26 15.69 29.92
CA VAL A 1222 31.45 15.02 30.50
C VAL A 1222 32.07 15.83 31.64
N SER A 1223 32.15 17.16 31.50
CA SER A 1223 32.69 18.05 32.55
C SER A 1223 31.79 18.16 33.77
N GLU A 1224 30.50 17.89 33.60
CA GLU A 1224 29.48 17.96 34.64
C GLU A 1224 29.33 16.66 35.42
N TYR A 1225 29.72 15.54 34.81
CA TYR A 1225 29.56 14.21 35.37
C TYR A 1225 30.14 14.05 36.78
N PRO A 1226 31.32 14.58 37.15
CA PRO A 1226 31.83 14.42 38.51
C PRO A 1226 30.92 15.04 39.59
N GLU A 1227 30.38 16.23 39.33
CA GLU A 1227 29.45 16.90 40.26
C GLU A 1227 28.09 16.20 40.29
N PHE A 1228 27.60 15.78 39.13
CA PHE A 1228 26.35 15.00 39.02
C PHE A 1228 26.47 13.65 39.74
N LYS A 1229 27.59 12.94 39.55
CA LYS A 1229 27.91 11.68 40.24
C LYS A 1229 27.92 11.90 41.75
N LYS A 1230 28.53 12.98 42.24
CA LYS A 1230 28.50 13.32 43.67
C LYS A 1230 27.07 13.52 44.16
N PHE A 1231 26.27 14.33 43.48
CA PHE A 1231 24.85 14.55 43.83
C PHE A 1231 24.05 13.24 43.85
N ALA A 1232 24.12 12.44 42.79
CA ALA A 1232 23.42 11.16 42.70
C ALA A 1232 23.91 10.15 43.76
N SER A 1233 25.22 10.14 44.08
CA SER A 1233 25.78 9.32 45.17
C SER A 1233 25.22 9.74 46.52
N GLU A 1234 25.13 11.03 46.79
CA GLU A 1234 24.57 11.57 48.04
C GLU A 1234 23.07 11.25 48.17
N VAL A 1235 22.33 11.25 47.05
CA VAL A 1235 20.94 10.80 47.00
C VAL A 1235 20.84 9.30 47.32
N ILE A 1236 21.62 8.45 46.63
CA ILE A 1236 21.64 7.01 46.87
C ILE A 1236 21.99 6.71 48.34
N GLN A 1237 22.98 7.40 48.91
CA GLN A 1237 23.34 7.26 50.32
C GLN A 1237 22.23 7.73 51.27
N ALA A 1238 21.44 8.75 50.90
CA ALA A 1238 20.28 9.18 51.67
C ALA A 1238 19.15 8.14 51.64
N GLU A 1239 19.04 7.35 50.56
CA GLU A 1239 18.04 6.28 50.44
C GLU A 1239 18.48 4.97 51.12
N GLU A 1240 19.78 4.75 51.34
CA GLU A 1240 20.35 3.56 52.00
C GLU A 1240 20.41 3.65 53.54
N GLN A 1241 19.77 4.67 54.13
CA GLN A 1241 19.77 4.87 55.59
C GLN A 1241 19.05 3.73 56.35
N ILE A 1242 19.57 3.44 57.54
CA ILE A 1242 19.05 2.39 58.44
C ILE A 1242 18.37 3.07 59.63
N ILE A 1243 17.24 2.52 60.08
CA ILE A 1243 16.54 2.97 61.28
C ILE A 1243 16.80 2.02 62.45
N ALA A 1244 16.92 2.56 63.66
CA ALA A 1244 17.16 1.81 64.89
C ALA A 1244 15.99 1.94 65.87
N TYR A 1245 15.59 0.82 66.47
CA TYR A 1245 14.54 0.79 67.50
C TYR A 1245 14.85 -0.24 68.58
N LYS A 1246 14.22 -0.11 69.76
CA LYS A 1246 14.29 -1.08 70.86
C LYS A 1246 12.93 -1.32 71.48
#